data_AF-F2UGZ2-F1
#
_entry.id   AF-F2UGZ2-F1
#
_cell.length_a   1.000
_cell.length_b   1.000
_cell.length_c   1.000
_cell.angle_alpha   90.00
_cell.angle_beta   90.00
_cell.angle_gamma   90.00
#
_symmetry.space_group_name_H-M   'P 1'
#
loop_
_entity.id
_entity.type
_entity.pdbx_description
1 polymer ?
#
loop_
_entity_poly.entity_id
_entity_poly.type
_entity_poly.pdbx_seq_one_letter_code
_entity_poly.pdbx_strand_id
1 'polypeptide(L)'
;MMSDRFAAFVVCVDLSQPEEHVKERANYWLQFICTRLKQGIAAATATAGGDETEDTKPRVVIVGTKRDLARKIGLVEAFWQPTWSAAIVAHLKRTYGSIVDIQDSLISLNCHGRGDVSFNTLRARLVRHWRWMKGQEVLVPRVVDRLATALQSARNEKPTWVIDSLFQFVRTHTPGLDLTSFDMTMFSSALRYFHTRGDLLWYSNTPSLADFVCVDPNWLLHDVLGRALTPDGVQQGSITKKGVVTFTDLETAFDGIADADLVINVLQHMLLCFELPPSNYGQQRFMLPSRVEEEVDLATAWPQAGFWPLYAGRLLVVESKALALPPGFFPHVQTLLHNSFGTTLRVWKDAFFCEHDGVQCLGLLRGDRQVDVWVRAPSGAEHKALPFMTKVLSVLQEEATGIDHVHLVLSTKHLKRHEKYPAAHKLEDLTGKDPDELVTSTHHRESQTPVSDRVGDLLLQAPTQPPPIMPSWQLRDHEWHHPAWRLDDTFDEQLPWSGPSSHGVYSAPLPPNTDLYRWIESQMAPGLTLSRVEMIKSTTMLDAFHTEMKKSATRRGDPDPTNPVAADPTNPFNKDFGAGDPEKQAMLDRLKTQFAETPDSVKHVNVLIGFHGCDEAVTDDITAAGTANLSNPNDPGFFGAGIYLTPQANYAAGYSTRLLTGNWRAPNADGEHVMLLCAASVGLAYPITRSKDYASSGGNKCKKFWGKKLKNGCDTHYAQVTKRMSYQSTDTPATFDFEEYVVSQEAQVLPFAKVCVKVDKTALAAQL
;
A
#
# COMPACT_ATOMS: atom_id res chain seq x y z
N MET A 1 11.03 -36.06 8.66
CA MET A 1 10.62 -37.23 7.85
C MET A 1 11.82 -37.79 7.11
N MET A 2 12.20 -39.05 7.36
CA MET A 2 13.25 -39.73 6.59
C MET A 2 12.76 -40.20 5.21
N SER A 3 11.44 -40.41 5.03
CA SER A 3 10.83 -41.00 3.81
C SER A 3 11.16 -40.25 2.53
N ASP A 4 11.06 -38.92 2.56
CA ASP A 4 11.11 -38.11 1.33
C ASP A 4 12.53 -37.97 0.79
N ARG A 5 13.54 -38.12 1.65
CA ARG A 5 14.97 -38.10 1.27
C ARG A 5 15.37 -39.32 0.44
N PHE A 6 14.71 -40.44 0.68
CA PHE A 6 14.92 -41.69 -0.04
C PHE A 6 13.89 -41.92 -1.14
N ALA A 7 13.00 -40.96 -1.42
CA ALA A 7 12.02 -41.09 -2.48
C ALA A 7 12.65 -40.98 -3.88
N ALA A 8 12.01 -41.61 -4.86
CA ALA A 8 12.21 -41.33 -6.27
C ALA A 8 10.95 -40.66 -6.84
N PHE A 9 11.10 -39.44 -7.35
CA PHE A 9 10.04 -38.69 -7.97
C PHE A 9 10.04 -38.92 -9.49
N VAL A 10 8.86 -39.22 -10.04
CA VAL A 10 8.66 -39.35 -11.49
C VAL A 10 7.80 -38.18 -11.95
N VAL A 11 8.42 -37.22 -12.65
CA VAL A 11 7.73 -36.04 -13.18
C VAL A 11 7.29 -36.34 -14.61
N CYS A 12 5.98 -36.49 -14.80
CA CYS A 12 5.37 -36.75 -16.09
C CYS A 12 4.98 -35.45 -16.80
N VAL A 13 5.41 -35.28 -18.04
CA VAL A 13 5.04 -34.15 -18.90
C VAL A 13 4.43 -34.63 -20.21
N ASP A 14 3.59 -33.83 -20.85
CA ASP A 14 2.90 -34.19 -22.10
C ASP A 14 3.68 -33.70 -23.32
N LEU A 15 4.31 -34.61 -24.08
CA LEU A 15 5.10 -34.25 -25.26
C LEU A 15 4.25 -33.82 -26.46
N SER A 16 2.93 -34.03 -26.43
CA SER A 16 2.03 -33.55 -27.48
C SER A 16 1.78 -32.03 -27.40
N GLN A 17 2.31 -31.37 -26.38
CA GLN A 17 2.22 -29.92 -26.18
C GLN A 17 3.51 -29.22 -26.65
N PRO A 18 3.46 -27.90 -26.95
CA PRO A 18 4.64 -27.11 -27.28
C PRO A 18 5.71 -27.11 -26.18
N GLU A 19 6.97 -26.86 -26.56
CA GLU A 19 8.14 -26.85 -25.66
C GLU A 19 7.91 -26.01 -24.40
N GLU A 20 7.41 -24.77 -24.55
CA GLU A 20 7.19 -23.86 -23.42
C GLU A 20 6.18 -24.42 -22.43
N HIS A 21 5.11 -25.08 -22.90
CA HIS A 21 4.13 -25.71 -22.01
C HIS A 21 4.74 -26.90 -21.24
N VAL A 22 5.54 -27.73 -21.90
CA VAL A 22 6.25 -28.83 -21.26
C VAL A 22 7.18 -28.31 -20.17
N LYS A 23 7.92 -27.25 -20.48
CA LYS A 23 8.86 -26.59 -19.57
C LYS A 23 8.15 -25.97 -18.37
N GLU A 24 7.03 -25.28 -18.59
CA GLU A 24 6.19 -24.71 -17.53
C GLU A 24 5.70 -25.79 -16.57
N ARG A 25 5.16 -26.90 -17.10
CA ARG A 25 4.66 -28.02 -16.28
C ARG A 25 5.76 -28.74 -15.52
N ALA A 26 6.93 -28.94 -16.15
CA ALA A 26 8.09 -29.51 -15.47
C ALA A 26 8.56 -28.62 -14.31
N ASN A 27 8.63 -27.30 -14.54
CA ASN A 27 9.01 -26.34 -13.50
C ASN A 27 7.99 -26.33 -12.35
N TYR A 28 6.69 -26.25 -12.64
CA TYR A 28 5.64 -26.28 -11.61
C TYR A 28 5.79 -27.48 -10.66
N TRP A 29 5.90 -28.70 -11.21
CA TRP A 29 6.02 -29.89 -10.37
C TRP A 29 7.35 -29.97 -9.62
N LEU A 30 8.45 -29.53 -10.23
CA LEU A 30 9.74 -29.51 -9.56
C LEU A 30 9.81 -28.46 -8.45
N GLN A 31 9.23 -27.28 -8.66
CA GLN A 31 9.08 -26.27 -7.62
C GLN A 31 8.28 -26.82 -6.44
N PHE A 32 7.14 -27.47 -6.72
CA PHE A 32 6.33 -28.10 -5.69
C PHE A 32 7.12 -29.15 -4.90
N ILE A 33 7.78 -30.09 -5.59
CA ILE A 33 8.59 -31.15 -4.95
C ILE A 33 9.72 -30.54 -4.12
N CYS A 34 10.51 -29.63 -4.70
CA CYS A 34 11.65 -29.00 -4.01
C CYS A 34 11.21 -28.21 -2.78
N THR A 35 10.09 -27.50 -2.88
CA THR A 35 9.50 -26.76 -1.76
C THR A 35 9.10 -27.72 -0.63
N ARG A 36 8.35 -28.79 -0.94
CA ARG A 36 7.93 -29.78 0.08
C ARG A 36 9.12 -30.48 0.73
N LEU A 37 10.15 -30.81 -0.05
CA LEU A 37 11.39 -31.38 0.48
C LEU A 37 12.07 -30.43 1.48
N LYS A 38 12.19 -29.14 1.13
CA LYS A 38 12.81 -28.14 1.99
C LYS A 38 12.00 -27.90 3.27
N GLN A 39 10.68 -27.78 3.18
CA GLN A 39 9.79 -27.71 4.36
C GLN A 39 9.95 -28.95 5.26
N GLY A 40 10.00 -30.15 4.66
CA GLY A 40 10.21 -31.41 5.39
C GLY A 40 11.57 -31.49 6.09
N ILE A 41 12.63 -30.95 5.47
CA ILE A 41 13.97 -30.83 6.08
C ILE A 41 13.95 -29.85 7.26
N ALA A 42 13.32 -28.69 7.10
CA ALA A 42 13.23 -27.69 8.16
C ALA A 42 12.48 -28.25 9.39
N ALA A 43 11.35 -28.92 9.18
CA ALA A 43 10.60 -29.58 10.26
C ALA A 43 11.39 -30.70 10.96
N ALA A 44 12.19 -31.47 10.21
CA ALA A 44 13.05 -32.50 10.80
C ALA A 44 14.21 -31.89 11.62
N THR A 45 14.78 -30.78 11.16
CA THR A 45 15.90 -30.11 11.84
C THR A 45 15.45 -29.45 13.14
N ALA A 46 14.22 -28.89 13.18
CA ALA A 46 13.65 -28.32 14.40
C ALA A 46 13.39 -29.35 15.51
N THR A 47 13.29 -30.64 15.16
CA THR A 47 12.96 -31.74 16.10
C THR A 47 14.16 -32.61 16.48
N ALA A 48 15.24 -32.60 15.69
CA ALA A 48 16.45 -33.38 15.94
C ALA A 48 17.54 -32.50 16.55
N GLY A 49 18.02 -32.85 17.75
CA GLY A 49 19.16 -32.19 18.36
C GLY A 49 20.46 -32.49 17.59
N GLY A 50 20.85 -31.57 16.70
CA GLY A 50 22.25 -31.30 16.35
C GLY A 50 23.07 -32.34 15.57
N ASP A 51 22.52 -33.46 15.10
CA ASP A 51 23.27 -34.35 14.22
C ASP A 51 23.20 -33.89 12.76
N GLU A 52 24.37 -33.65 12.16
CA GLU A 52 24.56 -33.35 10.74
C GLU A 52 24.06 -34.52 9.89
N THR A 53 22.80 -34.49 9.49
CA THR A 53 22.25 -35.49 8.57
C THR A 53 22.81 -35.27 7.16
N GLU A 54 23.43 -36.30 6.57
CA GLU A 54 24.00 -36.30 5.21
C GLU A 54 23.08 -35.70 4.13
N ASP A 55 23.68 -34.94 3.21
CA ASP A 55 23.07 -34.26 2.04
C ASP A 55 22.63 -35.25 0.93
N THR A 56 21.78 -36.21 1.28
CA THR A 56 21.22 -37.14 0.31
C THR A 56 20.09 -36.48 -0.48
N LYS A 57 20.34 -36.21 -1.77
CA LYS A 57 19.36 -35.63 -2.69
C LYS A 57 18.40 -36.69 -3.26
N PRO A 58 17.08 -36.50 -3.18
CA PRO A 58 16.12 -37.39 -3.80
C PRO A 58 16.29 -37.44 -5.32
N ARG A 59 16.02 -38.62 -5.91
CA ARG A 59 16.16 -38.79 -7.35
C ARG A 59 14.91 -38.34 -8.08
N VAL A 60 15.11 -37.65 -9.21
CA VAL A 60 14.05 -37.18 -10.08
C VAL A 60 14.24 -37.75 -11.49
N VAL A 61 13.18 -38.37 -11.99
CA VAL A 61 13.09 -38.94 -13.33
C VAL A 61 12.08 -38.11 -14.13
N ILE A 62 12.54 -37.44 -15.19
CA ILE A 62 11.68 -36.70 -16.12
C ILE A 62 11.19 -37.63 -17.22
N VAL A 63 9.87 -37.75 -17.34
CA VAL A 63 9.19 -38.68 -18.25
C VAL A 63 8.27 -37.90 -19.18
N GLY A 64 8.55 -37.93 -20.48
CA GLY A 64 7.66 -37.38 -21.49
C GLY A 64 6.64 -38.42 -21.95
N THR A 65 5.36 -38.14 -21.79
CA THR A 65 4.25 -39.01 -22.19
C THR A 65 3.71 -38.61 -23.58
N LYS A 66 2.86 -39.47 -24.17
CA LYS A 66 2.21 -39.23 -25.49
C LYS A 66 3.19 -38.97 -26.64
N ARG A 67 4.36 -39.62 -26.63
CA ARG A 67 5.39 -39.48 -27.67
C ARG A 67 4.86 -39.81 -29.08
N ASP A 68 3.97 -40.78 -29.18
CA ASP A 68 3.31 -41.21 -30.41
C ASP A 68 2.44 -40.10 -31.02
N LEU A 69 1.65 -39.41 -30.20
CA LEU A 69 0.86 -38.26 -30.63
C LEU A 69 1.78 -37.10 -31.03
N ALA A 70 2.79 -36.80 -30.22
CA ALA A 70 3.79 -35.77 -30.50
C ALA A 70 4.48 -35.97 -31.86
N ARG A 71 4.80 -37.23 -32.20
CA ARG A 71 5.35 -37.59 -33.52
C ARG A 71 4.35 -37.32 -34.64
N LYS A 72 3.07 -37.68 -34.46
CA LYS A 72 2.03 -37.47 -35.47
C LYS A 72 1.88 -36.00 -35.85
N ILE A 73 2.08 -35.10 -34.88
CA ILE A 73 2.00 -33.64 -35.08
C ILE A 73 3.37 -32.97 -35.31
N GLY A 74 4.43 -33.76 -35.52
CA GLY A 74 5.75 -33.24 -35.91
C GLY A 74 6.59 -32.60 -34.79
N LEU A 75 6.22 -32.79 -33.51
CA LEU A 75 6.97 -32.26 -32.36
C LEU A 75 8.14 -33.15 -31.91
N VAL A 76 8.22 -34.39 -32.41
CA VAL A 76 9.28 -35.37 -32.08
C VAL A 76 9.81 -35.99 -33.37
N GLU A 77 11.13 -36.06 -33.51
CA GLU A 77 11.81 -36.57 -34.70
C GLU A 77 11.85 -38.11 -34.77
N ALA A 78 12.44 -38.64 -35.86
CA ALA A 78 12.62 -40.08 -36.11
C ALA A 78 13.43 -40.81 -35.02
N PHE A 79 14.28 -40.11 -34.26
CA PHE A 79 15.03 -40.66 -33.12
C PHE A 79 14.23 -40.73 -31.81
N TRP A 80 12.92 -40.45 -31.86
CA TRP A 80 11.98 -40.64 -30.74
C TRP A 80 12.25 -39.74 -29.52
N GLN A 81 12.94 -38.62 -29.70
CA GLN A 81 13.19 -37.61 -28.69
C GLN A 81 12.92 -36.20 -29.24
N PRO A 82 12.38 -35.27 -28.42
CA PRO A 82 12.33 -33.86 -28.78
C PRO A 82 13.75 -33.28 -28.90
N THR A 83 13.97 -32.40 -29.87
CA THR A 83 15.28 -31.72 -30.09
C THR A 83 15.72 -30.87 -28.90
N TRP A 84 14.75 -30.30 -28.17
CA TRP A 84 14.97 -29.49 -26.97
C TRP A 84 15.14 -30.30 -25.67
N SER A 85 15.00 -31.63 -25.70
CA SER A 85 14.96 -32.47 -24.48
C SER A 85 16.20 -32.33 -23.59
N ALA A 86 17.40 -32.31 -24.19
CA ALA A 86 18.65 -32.10 -23.46
C ALA A 86 18.74 -30.69 -22.85
N ALA A 87 18.27 -29.68 -23.57
CA ALA A 87 18.27 -28.29 -23.11
C ALA A 87 17.34 -28.09 -21.91
N ILE A 88 16.14 -28.67 -21.94
CA ILE A 88 15.22 -28.66 -20.78
C ILE A 88 15.86 -29.35 -19.59
N VAL A 89 16.40 -30.57 -19.73
CA VAL A 89 17.02 -31.27 -18.59
C VAL A 89 18.20 -30.47 -18.00
N ALA A 90 19.05 -29.88 -18.85
CA ALA A 90 20.13 -29.02 -18.40
C ALA A 90 19.63 -27.78 -17.64
N HIS A 91 18.54 -27.16 -18.13
CA HIS A 91 17.88 -26.05 -17.44
C HIS A 91 17.34 -26.47 -16.07
N LEU A 92 16.62 -27.59 -15.99
CA LEU A 92 16.07 -28.10 -14.73
C LEU A 92 17.18 -28.46 -13.74
N LYS A 93 18.27 -29.09 -14.18
CA LYS A 93 19.44 -29.36 -13.33
C LYS A 93 20.07 -28.09 -12.79
N ARG A 94 20.19 -27.05 -13.64
CA ARG A 94 20.73 -25.76 -13.21
C ARG A 94 19.86 -25.09 -12.15
N THR A 95 18.53 -25.19 -12.28
CA THR A 95 17.59 -24.55 -11.37
C THR A 95 17.40 -25.33 -10.07
N TYR A 96 17.25 -26.66 -10.13
CA TYR A 96 16.83 -27.49 -8.99
C TYR A 96 17.92 -28.45 -8.46
N GLY A 97 19.07 -28.57 -9.15
CA GLY A 97 20.12 -29.54 -8.83
C GLY A 97 20.81 -29.33 -7.47
N SER A 98 20.63 -28.17 -6.86
CA SER A 98 21.05 -27.94 -5.47
C SER A 98 20.19 -28.70 -4.46
N ILE A 99 18.96 -29.10 -4.82
CA ILE A 99 17.97 -29.74 -3.92
C ILE A 99 17.72 -31.21 -4.31
N VAL A 100 17.65 -31.52 -5.60
CA VAL A 100 17.30 -32.86 -6.12
C VAL A 100 18.32 -33.35 -7.15
N ASP A 101 18.45 -34.68 -7.27
CA ASP A 101 19.27 -35.33 -8.30
C ASP A 101 18.43 -35.68 -9.53
N ILE A 102 18.48 -34.84 -10.56
CA ILE A 102 17.74 -35.04 -11.81
C ILE A 102 18.57 -35.90 -12.77
N GLN A 103 17.94 -36.91 -13.38
CA GLN A 103 18.59 -37.75 -14.40
C GLN A 103 19.09 -36.96 -15.64
N ASP A 104 20.08 -37.51 -16.35
CA ASP A 104 20.73 -36.82 -17.50
C ASP A 104 19.89 -36.73 -18.77
N SER A 105 18.83 -37.53 -18.89
CA SER A 105 18.05 -37.63 -20.13
C SER A 105 16.55 -37.75 -19.85
N LEU A 106 15.74 -37.09 -20.65
CA LEU A 106 14.29 -37.26 -20.64
C LEU A 106 13.91 -38.63 -21.23
N ILE A 107 13.05 -39.38 -20.54
CA ILE A 107 12.54 -40.66 -21.03
C ILE A 107 11.23 -40.41 -21.76
N SER A 108 11.21 -40.54 -23.08
CA SER A 108 10.02 -40.34 -23.90
C SER A 108 9.25 -41.66 -24.03
N LEU A 109 8.06 -41.77 -23.43
CA LEU A 109 7.20 -42.96 -23.43
C LEU A 109 6.17 -42.94 -24.57
N ASN A 110 5.99 -44.12 -25.18
CA ASN A 110 4.89 -44.41 -26.09
C ASN A 110 3.92 -45.38 -25.42
N CYS A 111 2.69 -44.92 -25.14
CA CYS A 111 1.70 -45.69 -24.40
C CYS A 111 0.96 -46.73 -25.25
N HIS A 112 1.12 -46.72 -26.58
CA HIS A 112 0.42 -47.64 -27.49
C HIS A 112 1.27 -48.83 -27.96
N GLY A 113 2.59 -48.80 -27.78
CA GLY A 113 3.50 -49.88 -28.17
C GLY A 113 3.65 -50.93 -27.07
N ARG A 114 3.25 -52.19 -27.32
CA ARG A 114 3.60 -53.31 -26.44
C ARG A 114 5.12 -53.49 -26.41
N GLY A 115 5.72 -53.47 -25.22
CA GLY A 115 7.15 -53.76 -25.03
C GLY A 115 8.10 -52.62 -25.40
N ASP A 116 7.64 -51.36 -25.39
CA ASP A 116 8.50 -50.21 -25.69
C ASP A 116 9.74 -50.13 -24.77
N VAL A 117 10.92 -49.97 -25.38
CA VAL A 117 12.22 -49.95 -24.70
C VAL A 117 12.31 -48.83 -23.65
N SER A 118 11.53 -47.77 -23.79
CA SER A 118 11.52 -46.63 -22.88
C SER A 118 10.86 -46.98 -21.54
N PHE A 119 9.84 -47.85 -21.53
CA PHE A 119 9.26 -48.38 -20.28
C PHE A 119 10.26 -49.30 -19.55
N ASN A 120 11.00 -50.12 -20.29
CA ASN A 120 12.08 -50.93 -19.71
C ASN A 120 13.20 -50.04 -19.14
N THR A 121 13.51 -48.93 -19.79
CA THR A 121 14.49 -47.94 -19.31
C THR A 121 14.02 -47.28 -18.01
N LEU A 122 12.76 -46.83 -17.94
CA LEU A 122 12.16 -46.30 -16.71
C LEU A 122 12.21 -47.33 -15.57
N ARG A 123 11.76 -48.57 -15.85
CA ARG A 123 11.80 -49.68 -14.88
C ARG A 123 13.22 -49.93 -14.37
N ALA A 124 14.21 -49.99 -15.25
CA ALA A 124 15.60 -50.20 -14.88
C ALA A 124 16.14 -49.10 -13.96
N ARG A 125 15.77 -47.83 -14.21
CA ARG A 125 16.13 -46.69 -13.37
C ARG A 125 15.52 -46.79 -11.97
N LEU A 126 14.23 -47.11 -11.86
CA LEU A 126 13.54 -47.27 -10.58
C LEU A 126 14.09 -48.47 -9.79
N VAL A 127 14.31 -49.61 -10.45
CA VAL A 127 14.92 -50.79 -9.81
C VAL A 127 16.34 -50.50 -9.33
N ARG A 128 17.13 -49.73 -10.08
CA ARG A 128 18.47 -49.31 -9.64
C ARG A 128 18.41 -48.45 -8.39
N HIS A 129 17.46 -47.52 -8.30
CA HIS A 129 17.25 -46.72 -7.09
C HIS A 129 16.79 -47.58 -5.91
N TRP A 130 15.82 -48.48 -6.09
CA TRP A 130 15.38 -49.41 -5.06
C TRP A 130 16.53 -50.30 -4.52
N ARG A 131 17.38 -50.84 -5.42
CA ARG A 131 18.56 -51.61 -5.02
C ARG A 131 19.57 -50.77 -4.23
N TRP A 132 19.78 -49.52 -4.64
CA TRP A 132 20.63 -48.58 -3.91
C TRP A 132 20.12 -48.33 -2.50
N MET A 133 18.80 -48.07 -2.34
CA MET A 133 18.19 -47.91 -1.01
C MET A 133 18.33 -49.17 -0.15
N LYS A 134 18.06 -50.35 -0.72
CA LYS A 134 18.18 -51.62 0.01
C LYS A 134 19.61 -51.87 0.52
N GLY A 135 20.61 -51.33 -0.17
CA GLY A 135 22.01 -51.42 0.22
C GLY A 135 22.43 -50.49 1.37
N GLN A 136 21.57 -49.57 1.85
CA GLN A 136 21.89 -48.59 2.91
C GLN A 136 21.79 -49.17 4.35
N GLU A 137 21.68 -50.49 4.53
CA GLU A 137 21.61 -51.19 5.85
C GLU A 137 20.75 -50.50 6.92
N VAL A 138 19.52 -50.11 6.58
CA VAL A 138 18.59 -49.50 7.55
C VAL A 138 18.19 -50.52 8.61
N LEU A 139 18.63 -50.30 9.86
CA LEU A 139 18.26 -51.15 11.00
C LEU A 139 16.78 -50.95 11.36
N VAL A 140 15.99 -52.02 11.27
CA VAL A 140 14.58 -52.03 11.70
C VAL A 140 14.47 -52.76 13.04
N PRO A 141 13.89 -52.14 14.09
CA PRO A 141 13.70 -52.82 15.37
C PRO A 141 12.86 -54.10 15.21
N ARG A 142 13.27 -55.20 15.85
CA ARG A 142 12.56 -56.50 15.75
C ARG A 142 11.09 -56.43 16.14
N VAL A 143 10.74 -55.55 17.07
CA VAL A 143 9.33 -55.34 17.47
C VAL A 143 8.50 -54.80 16.30
N VAL A 144 9.04 -53.88 15.50
CA VAL A 144 8.36 -53.32 14.33
C VAL A 144 8.11 -54.41 13.29
N ASP A 145 9.13 -55.22 12.98
CA ASP A 145 8.99 -56.33 12.02
C ASP A 145 7.87 -57.31 12.41
N ARG A 146 7.78 -57.65 13.71
CA ARG A 146 6.73 -58.54 14.24
C ARG A 146 5.33 -57.91 14.16
N LEU A 147 5.20 -56.63 14.50
CA LEU A 147 3.92 -55.93 14.47
C LEU A 147 3.40 -55.72 13.04
N ALA A 148 4.27 -55.60 12.05
CA ALA A 148 3.89 -55.31 10.67
C ALA A 148 2.88 -56.30 10.09
N THR A 149 3.02 -57.59 10.41
CA THR A 149 2.09 -58.64 9.91
C THR A 149 0.72 -58.52 10.57
N ALA A 150 0.65 -58.28 11.88
CA ALA A 150 -0.63 -58.11 12.57
C ALA A 150 -1.33 -56.80 12.16
N LEU A 151 -0.59 -55.72 11.92
CA LEU A 151 -1.13 -54.47 11.40
C LEU A 151 -1.68 -54.64 9.97
N GLN A 152 -1.06 -55.47 9.14
CA GLN A 152 -1.60 -55.82 7.82
C GLN A 152 -2.94 -56.57 7.93
N SER A 153 -3.08 -57.47 8.92
CA SER A 153 -4.36 -58.13 9.21
C SER A 153 -5.41 -57.12 9.71
N ALA A 154 -5.04 -56.22 10.62
CA ALA A 154 -5.93 -55.18 11.14
C ALA A 154 -6.45 -54.28 10.01
N ARG A 155 -5.59 -53.93 9.05
CA ARG A 155 -5.94 -53.13 7.86
C ARG A 155 -6.99 -53.80 6.98
N ASN A 156 -6.94 -55.13 6.86
CA ASN A 156 -7.92 -55.87 6.06
C ASN A 156 -9.31 -55.92 6.72
N GLU A 157 -9.41 -55.75 8.04
CA GLU A 157 -10.69 -55.70 8.75
C GLU A 157 -11.33 -54.32 8.68
N LYS A 158 -10.57 -53.26 9.00
CA LYS A 158 -11.04 -51.87 8.91
C LYS A 158 -9.85 -50.90 8.84
N PRO A 159 -10.04 -49.73 8.20
CA PRO A 159 -8.94 -48.79 7.95
C PRO A 159 -8.50 -48.00 9.19
N THR A 160 -9.35 -47.89 10.21
CA THR A 160 -9.12 -47.04 11.40
C THR A 160 -9.53 -47.76 12.68
N TRP A 161 -8.73 -47.60 13.73
CA TRP A 161 -8.92 -48.27 15.01
C TRP A 161 -8.77 -47.31 16.19
N VAL A 162 -9.54 -47.55 17.26
CA VAL A 162 -9.22 -47.00 18.58
C VAL A 162 -7.96 -47.70 19.10
N ILE A 163 -7.01 -46.93 19.65
CA ILE A 163 -5.67 -47.41 19.96
C ILE A 163 -5.66 -48.60 20.93
N ASP A 164 -6.49 -48.58 21.97
CA ASP A 164 -6.61 -49.69 22.92
C ASP A 164 -7.14 -50.96 22.27
N SER A 165 -8.11 -50.80 21.35
CA SER A 165 -8.66 -51.93 20.60
C SER A 165 -7.61 -52.53 19.65
N LEU A 166 -6.83 -51.67 18.98
CA LEU A 166 -5.74 -52.10 18.13
C LEU A 166 -4.64 -52.80 18.93
N PHE A 167 -4.30 -52.30 20.11
CA PHE A 167 -3.32 -52.93 20.99
C PHE A 167 -3.76 -54.36 21.36
N GLN A 168 -5.02 -54.55 21.76
CA GLN A 168 -5.55 -55.89 22.07
C GLN A 168 -5.59 -56.79 20.83
N PHE A 169 -5.96 -56.25 19.67
CA PHE A 169 -5.95 -56.96 18.40
C PHE A 169 -4.54 -57.48 18.06
N VAL A 170 -3.54 -56.60 18.14
CA VAL A 170 -2.16 -56.95 17.78
C VAL A 170 -1.55 -57.94 18.76
N ARG A 171 -1.86 -57.83 20.07
CA ARG A 171 -1.44 -58.81 21.08
C ARG A 171 -1.96 -60.21 20.82
N THR A 172 -3.20 -60.33 20.34
CA THR A 172 -3.81 -61.64 20.05
C THR A 172 -3.34 -62.22 18.72
N HIS A 173 -2.96 -61.37 17.76
CA HIS A 173 -2.61 -61.76 16.39
C HIS A 173 -1.11 -61.80 16.08
N THR A 174 -0.23 -61.58 17.07
CA THR A 174 1.24 -61.64 16.88
C THR A 174 1.87 -62.72 17.76
N PRO A 175 2.07 -63.95 17.25
CA PRO A 175 2.69 -65.03 18.02
C PRO A 175 4.10 -64.68 18.50
N GLY A 176 4.40 -64.94 19.76
CA GLY A 176 5.75 -64.80 20.33
C GLY A 176 6.15 -63.39 20.77
N LEU A 177 5.22 -62.42 20.84
CA LEU A 177 5.37 -61.27 21.72
C LEU A 177 5.06 -61.71 23.16
N ASP A 178 6.08 -61.76 24.02
CA ASP A 178 5.90 -62.17 25.42
C ASP A 178 5.04 -61.14 26.17
N LEU A 179 3.89 -61.59 26.69
CA LEU A 179 2.80 -60.77 27.22
C LEU A 179 3.23 -59.91 28.43
N THR A 180 4.35 -60.23 29.06
CA THR A 180 4.89 -59.50 30.23
C THR A 180 5.87 -58.38 29.88
N SER A 181 6.42 -58.35 28.66
CA SER A 181 7.43 -57.35 28.25
C SER A 181 6.93 -56.32 27.23
N PHE A 182 5.79 -56.58 26.60
CA PHE A 182 5.19 -55.70 25.59
C PHE A 182 4.01 -54.94 26.18
N ASP A 183 4.23 -53.66 26.44
CA ASP A 183 3.26 -52.75 27.00
C ASP A 183 2.80 -51.69 25.98
N MET A 184 1.86 -50.84 26.42
CA MET A 184 1.32 -49.77 25.62
C MET A 184 2.36 -48.71 25.22
N THR A 185 3.40 -48.52 26.05
CA THR A 185 4.47 -47.56 25.79
C THR A 185 5.35 -48.02 24.62
N MET A 186 5.72 -49.31 24.61
CA MET A 186 6.46 -49.92 23.52
C MET A 186 5.63 -49.96 22.23
N PHE A 187 4.33 -50.30 22.33
CA PHE A 187 3.42 -50.27 21.19
C PHE A 187 3.30 -48.87 20.59
N SER A 188 3.06 -47.85 21.43
CA SER A 188 2.98 -46.45 21.00
C SER A 188 4.28 -45.99 20.32
N SER A 189 5.44 -46.39 20.86
CA SER A 189 6.74 -46.07 20.24
C SER A 189 6.89 -46.74 18.87
N ALA A 190 6.42 -47.98 18.72
CA ALA A 190 6.41 -48.66 17.43
C ALA A 190 5.44 -48.00 16.44
N LEU A 191 4.24 -47.59 16.88
CA LEU A 191 3.29 -46.85 16.03
C LEU A 191 3.88 -45.52 15.54
N ARG A 192 4.59 -44.78 16.39
CA ARG A 192 5.32 -43.55 15.98
C ARG A 192 6.41 -43.83 14.95
N TYR A 193 7.10 -44.97 15.07
CA TYR A 193 8.07 -45.41 14.07
C TYR A 193 7.40 -45.70 12.72
N PHE A 194 6.29 -46.45 12.71
CA PHE A 194 5.51 -46.71 11.50
C PHE A 194 4.92 -45.42 10.89
N HIS A 195 4.44 -44.49 11.72
CA HIS A 195 3.98 -43.17 11.30
C HIS A 195 5.07 -42.38 10.57
N THR A 196 6.28 -42.37 11.12
CA THR A 196 7.43 -41.67 10.52
C THR A 196 7.81 -42.24 9.14
N ARG A 197 7.51 -43.52 8.90
CA ARG A 197 7.71 -44.21 7.62
C ARG A 197 6.54 -44.06 6.65
N GLY A 198 5.38 -43.62 7.13
CA GLY A 198 4.13 -43.57 6.36
C GLY A 198 3.45 -44.93 6.17
N ASP A 199 3.82 -45.96 6.97
CA ASP A 199 3.20 -47.28 6.91
C ASP A 199 1.77 -47.26 7.51
N LEU A 200 1.54 -46.37 8.49
CA LEU A 200 0.25 -46.03 9.11
C LEU A 200 0.26 -44.55 9.51
N LEU A 201 -0.87 -43.97 9.91
CA LEU A 201 -0.95 -42.59 10.37
C LEU A 201 -1.56 -42.50 11.77
N TRP A 202 -0.86 -41.85 12.71
CA TRP A 202 -1.31 -41.66 14.08
C TRP A 202 -0.85 -40.31 14.64
N TYR A 203 -1.80 -39.41 14.87
CA TYR A 203 -1.55 -38.05 15.34
C TYR A 203 -1.60 -37.99 16.87
N SER A 204 -0.69 -38.70 17.53
CA SER A 204 -0.69 -38.89 19.00
C SER A 204 -0.64 -37.60 19.82
N ASN A 205 -0.21 -36.49 19.21
CA ASN A 205 -0.05 -35.20 19.87
C ASN A 205 -1.28 -34.30 19.72
N THR A 206 -2.31 -34.75 19.00
CA THR A 206 -3.54 -34.00 18.75
C THR A 206 -4.66 -34.60 19.58
N PRO A 207 -5.16 -33.90 20.62
CA PRO A 207 -6.10 -34.48 21.58
C PRO A 207 -7.33 -35.13 20.94
N SER A 208 -7.91 -34.52 19.91
CA SER A 208 -9.10 -35.05 19.22
C SER A 208 -8.83 -36.27 18.34
N LEU A 209 -7.57 -36.59 18.05
CA LEU A 209 -7.15 -37.71 17.19
C LEU A 209 -6.25 -38.71 17.92
N ALA A 210 -5.85 -38.43 19.15
CA ALA A 210 -4.84 -39.21 19.88
C ALA A 210 -5.27 -40.67 20.09
N ASP A 211 -6.57 -40.93 20.19
CA ASP A 211 -7.12 -42.27 20.39
C ASP A 211 -7.31 -43.05 19.09
N PHE A 212 -7.13 -42.43 17.91
CA PHE A 212 -7.43 -43.03 16.61
C PHE A 212 -6.16 -43.30 15.79
N VAL A 213 -5.98 -44.56 15.38
CA VAL A 213 -4.88 -45.01 14.53
C VAL A 213 -5.43 -45.38 13.15
N CYS A 214 -5.00 -44.67 12.11
CA CYS A 214 -5.29 -44.99 10.72
C CYS A 214 -4.29 -46.03 10.22
N VAL A 215 -4.64 -47.31 10.28
CA VAL A 215 -3.79 -48.42 9.83
C VAL A 215 -3.76 -48.56 8.31
N ASP A 216 -4.71 -47.93 7.61
CA ASP A 216 -4.67 -47.73 6.16
C ASP A 216 -4.43 -46.26 5.80
N PRO A 217 -3.19 -45.85 5.46
CA PRO A 217 -2.91 -44.51 4.97
C PRO A 217 -3.70 -44.14 3.70
N ASN A 218 -3.95 -45.09 2.79
CA ASN A 218 -4.66 -44.79 1.54
C ASN A 218 -6.11 -44.42 1.81
N TRP A 219 -6.77 -45.06 2.78
CA TRP A 219 -8.11 -44.67 3.18
C TRP A 219 -8.16 -43.20 3.62
N LEU A 220 -7.24 -42.79 4.50
CA LEU A 220 -7.22 -41.39 4.96
C LEU A 220 -6.89 -40.43 3.81
N LEU A 221 -5.89 -40.74 2.99
CA LEU A 221 -5.40 -39.84 1.95
C LEU A 221 -6.33 -39.75 0.73
N HIS A 222 -6.96 -40.85 0.33
CA HIS A 222 -7.80 -40.93 -0.86
C HIS A 222 -9.29 -40.81 -0.54
N ASP A 223 -9.78 -41.62 0.41
CA ASP A 223 -11.22 -41.74 0.66
C ASP A 223 -11.74 -40.64 1.59
N VAL A 224 -10.89 -40.12 2.49
CA VAL A 224 -11.22 -38.98 3.36
C VAL A 224 -10.73 -37.66 2.75
N LEU A 225 -9.42 -37.43 2.73
CA LEU A 225 -8.83 -36.15 2.29
C LEU A 225 -9.03 -35.91 0.80
N GLY A 226 -8.79 -36.93 -0.03
CA GLY A 226 -9.03 -36.88 -1.47
C GLY A 226 -10.46 -36.44 -1.73
N ARG A 227 -11.45 -37.17 -1.21
CA ARG A 227 -12.88 -36.81 -1.35
C ARG A 227 -13.23 -35.40 -0.83
N ALA A 228 -12.64 -34.94 0.27
CA ALA A 228 -12.88 -33.57 0.78
C ALA A 228 -12.35 -32.48 -0.17
N LEU A 229 -11.20 -32.74 -0.80
CA LEU A 229 -10.48 -31.77 -1.64
C LEU A 229 -10.70 -31.97 -3.14
N THR A 230 -11.43 -33.02 -3.56
CA THR A 230 -11.67 -33.35 -4.97
C THR A 230 -12.30 -32.18 -5.73
N PRO A 231 -11.76 -31.80 -6.90
CA PRO A 231 -12.39 -30.79 -7.77
C PRO A 231 -13.78 -31.23 -8.24
N ASP A 232 -14.66 -30.26 -8.47
CA ASP A 232 -16.02 -30.54 -8.93
C ASP A 232 -16.01 -31.35 -10.25
N GLY A 233 -16.82 -32.40 -10.31
CA GLY A 233 -16.99 -33.25 -11.50
C GLY A 233 -16.01 -34.42 -11.65
N VAL A 234 -15.07 -34.62 -10.72
CA VAL A 234 -14.08 -35.73 -10.80
C VAL A 234 -14.57 -37.01 -10.11
N GLN A 235 -15.27 -36.92 -8.97
CA GLN A 235 -15.87 -38.08 -8.28
C GLN A 235 -17.31 -37.79 -7.84
N GLN A 236 -18.12 -38.85 -7.80
CA GLN A 236 -19.51 -38.80 -7.30
C GLN A 236 -19.50 -38.86 -5.77
N GLY A 237 -20.17 -37.91 -5.10
CA GLY A 237 -20.31 -37.89 -3.63
C GLY A 237 -19.27 -37.04 -2.87
N SER A 238 -18.50 -36.18 -3.53
CA SER A 238 -17.60 -35.23 -2.86
C SER A 238 -18.35 -34.01 -2.29
N ILE A 239 -17.66 -33.24 -1.45
CA ILE A 239 -18.15 -31.93 -1.01
C ILE A 239 -18.26 -31.02 -2.25
N THR A 240 -19.48 -30.58 -2.57
CA THR A 240 -19.78 -29.73 -3.75
C THR A 240 -19.97 -28.25 -3.42
N LYS A 241 -19.90 -27.88 -2.14
CA LYS A 241 -20.05 -26.48 -1.70
C LYS A 241 -18.73 -25.73 -1.88
N LYS A 242 -18.85 -24.45 -2.24
CA LYS A 242 -17.74 -23.53 -2.49
C LYS A 242 -17.38 -22.79 -1.20
N GLY A 243 -16.42 -23.31 -0.44
CA GLY A 243 -15.93 -22.73 0.80
C GLY A 243 -16.68 -23.20 2.05
N VAL A 244 -17.96 -22.84 2.22
CA VAL A 244 -18.69 -23.15 3.46
C VAL A 244 -19.51 -24.44 3.36
N VAL A 245 -19.31 -25.35 4.31
CA VAL A 245 -20.04 -26.62 4.45
C VAL A 245 -20.76 -26.70 5.79
N THR A 246 -21.83 -27.47 5.86
CA THR A 246 -22.52 -27.80 7.11
C THR A 246 -22.12 -29.19 7.62
N PHE A 247 -22.39 -29.48 8.89
CA PHE A 247 -22.18 -30.84 9.44
C PHE A 247 -22.92 -31.91 8.60
N THR A 248 -24.17 -31.63 8.23
CA THR A 248 -24.99 -32.53 7.40
C THR A 248 -24.42 -32.75 6.00
N ASP A 249 -23.77 -31.75 5.40
CA ASP A 249 -23.07 -31.93 4.12
C ASP A 249 -21.90 -32.92 4.27
N LEU A 250 -21.18 -32.88 5.40
CA LEU A 250 -20.08 -33.80 5.69
C LEU A 250 -20.59 -35.21 5.99
N GLU A 251 -21.63 -35.36 6.81
CA GLU A 251 -22.28 -36.66 7.03
C GLU A 251 -22.71 -37.31 5.71
N THR A 252 -23.31 -36.53 4.82
CA THR A 252 -23.78 -37.02 3.51
C THR A 252 -22.61 -37.40 2.60
N ALA A 253 -21.54 -36.59 2.57
CA ALA A 253 -20.38 -36.82 1.71
C ALA A 253 -19.55 -38.04 2.15
N PHE A 254 -19.53 -38.34 3.45
CA PHE A 254 -18.71 -39.40 4.03
C PHE A 254 -19.51 -40.60 4.54
N ASP A 255 -20.80 -40.68 4.21
CA ASP A 255 -21.66 -41.83 4.54
C ASP A 255 -21.02 -43.15 4.09
N GLY A 256 -20.97 -44.11 5.02
CA GLY A 256 -20.32 -45.41 4.83
C GLY A 256 -18.78 -45.40 4.75
N ILE A 257 -18.11 -44.24 4.88
CA ILE A 257 -16.64 -44.12 4.83
C ILE A 257 -16.07 -43.78 6.20
N ALA A 258 -16.55 -42.69 6.81
CA ALA A 258 -16.03 -42.15 8.05
C ALA A 258 -17.12 -41.39 8.81
N ASP A 259 -17.01 -41.37 10.13
CA ASP A 259 -17.84 -40.52 10.97
C ASP A 259 -17.51 -39.04 10.74
N ALA A 260 -18.52 -38.17 10.71
CA ALA A 260 -18.35 -36.75 10.39
C ALA A 260 -17.46 -36.03 11.42
N ASP A 261 -17.54 -36.36 12.71
CA ASP A 261 -16.68 -35.77 13.74
C ASP A 261 -15.22 -36.15 13.51
N LEU A 262 -14.94 -37.42 13.15
CA LEU A 262 -13.59 -37.84 12.80
C LEU A 262 -13.06 -37.08 11.59
N VAL A 263 -13.89 -36.90 10.55
CA VAL A 263 -13.52 -36.13 9.35
C VAL A 263 -13.20 -34.69 9.71
N ILE A 264 -14.04 -34.02 10.50
CA ILE A 264 -13.83 -32.63 10.94
C ILE A 264 -12.52 -32.53 11.72
N ASN A 265 -12.30 -33.42 12.68
CA ASN A 265 -11.07 -33.43 13.49
C ASN A 265 -9.82 -33.60 12.63
N VAL A 266 -9.86 -34.48 11.62
CA VAL A 266 -8.76 -34.66 10.64
C VAL A 266 -8.54 -33.38 9.82
N LEU A 267 -9.61 -32.80 9.27
CA LEU A 267 -9.49 -31.59 8.44
C LEU A 267 -8.97 -30.39 9.25
N GLN A 268 -9.44 -30.20 10.48
CA GLN A 268 -8.95 -29.15 11.39
C GLN A 268 -7.48 -29.38 11.77
N HIS A 269 -7.11 -30.63 12.11
CA HIS A 269 -5.72 -30.97 12.42
C HIS A 269 -4.77 -30.65 11.25
N MET A 270 -5.24 -30.91 10.02
CA MET A 270 -4.49 -30.64 8.80
C MET A 270 -4.59 -29.19 8.32
N LEU A 271 -5.20 -28.29 9.10
CA LEU A 271 -5.42 -26.87 8.76
C LEU A 271 -6.25 -26.65 7.48
N LEU A 272 -7.05 -27.65 7.08
CA LEU A 272 -7.89 -27.63 5.89
C LEU A 272 -9.27 -27.02 6.14
N CYS A 273 -9.70 -26.90 7.40
CA CYS A 273 -10.93 -26.20 7.74
C CYS A 273 -10.88 -25.54 9.14
N PHE A 274 -11.81 -24.63 9.38
CA PHE A 274 -12.13 -24.09 10.69
C PHE A 274 -13.63 -23.92 10.89
N GLU A 275 -14.08 -23.93 12.14
CA GLU A 275 -15.49 -23.77 12.49
C GLU A 275 -15.92 -22.29 12.40
N LEU A 276 -17.09 -22.06 11.82
CA LEU A 276 -17.74 -20.76 11.73
C LEU A 276 -18.85 -20.67 12.79
N PRO A 277 -19.33 -19.45 13.13
CA PRO A 277 -20.54 -19.31 13.92
C PRO A 277 -21.69 -20.13 13.33
N PRO A 278 -22.51 -20.76 14.19
CA PRO A 278 -23.63 -21.58 13.74
C PRO A 278 -24.61 -20.75 12.90
N SER A 279 -25.35 -21.41 12.01
CA SER A 279 -26.40 -20.75 11.25
C SER A 279 -27.49 -20.20 12.18
N ASN A 280 -28.35 -19.32 11.65
CA ASN A 280 -29.53 -18.84 12.37
C ASN A 280 -30.46 -19.97 12.85
N TYR A 281 -30.33 -21.17 12.28
CA TYR A 281 -31.08 -22.37 12.65
C TYR A 281 -30.29 -23.31 13.58
N GLY A 282 -29.14 -22.87 14.12
CA GLY A 282 -28.30 -23.65 15.04
C GLY A 282 -27.43 -24.71 14.38
N GLN A 283 -27.38 -24.78 13.04
CA GLN A 283 -26.58 -25.77 12.34
C GLN A 283 -25.10 -25.39 12.36
N GLN A 284 -24.23 -26.34 12.72
CA GLN A 284 -22.78 -26.17 12.66
C GLN A 284 -22.29 -25.99 11.22
N ARG A 285 -21.31 -25.10 11.04
CA ARG A 285 -20.77 -24.69 9.76
C ARG A 285 -19.25 -24.65 9.82
N PHE A 286 -18.60 -25.04 8.73
CA PHE A 286 -17.16 -25.08 8.61
C PHE A 286 -16.74 -24.37 7.31
N MET A 287 -15.65 -23.60 7.39
CA MET A 287 -14.99 -23.00 6.24
C MET A 287 -13.86 -23.91 5.76
N LEU A 288 -13.85 -24.25 4.47
CA LEU A 288 -12.75 -24.93 3.78
C LEU A 288 -12.08 -23.91 2.83
N PRO A 289 -11.01 -23.23 3.25
CA PRO A 289 -10.47 -22.10 2.48
C PRO A 289 -9.97 -22.50 1.08
N SER A 290 -9.45 -23.72 0.92
CA SER A 290 -9.00 -24.26 -0.37
C SER A 290 -10.13 -24.47 -1.38
N ARG A 291 -11.41 -24.41 -0.95
CA ARG A 291 -12.59 -24.50 -1.82
C ARG A 291 -13.26 -23.15 -2.06
N VAL A 292 -12.70 -22.06 -1.55
CA VAL A 292 -13.21 -20.72 -1.82
C VAL A 292 -12.83 -20.34 -3.24
N GLU A 293 -13.83 -20.06 -4.08
CA GLU A 293 -13.64 -19.62 -5.47
C GLU A 293 -13.86 -18.11 -5.64
N GLU A 294 -14.45 -17.45 -4.65
CA GLU A 294 -14.69 -16.01 -4.68
C GLU A 294 -13.36 -15.27 -4.75
N GLU A 295 -13.17 -14.48 -5.81
CA GLU A 295 -12.05 -13.56 -5.93
C GLU A 295 -12.34 -12.27 -5.16
N VAL A 296 -11.30 -11.68 -4.57
CA VAL A 296 -11.45 -10.45 -3.81
C VAL A 296 -11.72 -9.26 -4.74
N ASP A 297 -12.78 -8.51 -4.45
CA ASP A 297 -12.93 -7.15 -4.97
C ASP A 297 -12.23 -6.17 -4.02
N LEU A 298 -11.10 -5.61 -4.45
CA LEU A 298 -10.30 -4.68 -3.64
C LEU A 298 -11.06 -3.40 -3.28
N ALA A 299 -11.98 -2.92 -4.13
CA ALA A 299 -12.74 -1.71 -3.84
C ALA A 299 -13.66 -1.92 -2.63
N THR A 300 -14.19 -3.13 -2.47
CA THR A 300 -15.06 -3.51 -1.36
C THR A 300 -14.28 -4.00 -0.14
N ALA A 301 -13.22 -4.78 -0.33
CA ALA A 301 -12.41 -5.34 0.76
C ALA A 301 -11.47 -4.30 1.41
N TRP A 302 -11.07 -3.28 0.66
CA TRP A 302 -10.16 -2.23 1.10
C TRP A 302 -10.60 -0.85 0.59
N PRO A 303 -11.75 -0.33 1.08
CA PRO A 303 -12.35 0.88 0.52
C PRO A 303 -11.47 2.12 0.75
N GLN A 304 -11.45 3.02 -0.24
CA GLN A 304 -10.77 4.32 -0.18
C GLN A 304 -11.44 5.31 0.78
N ALA A 305 -12.72 5.09 1.11
CA ALA A 305 -13.46 5.95 2.02
C ALA A 305 -12.90 5.88 3.45
N GLY A 306 -12.90 7.03 4.14
CA GLY A 306 -12.43 7.19 5.51
C GLY A 306 -11.06 7.84 5.59
N PHE A 307 -10.84 8.63 6.64
CA PHE A 307 -9.53 9.22 6.95
C PHE A 307 -8.71 8.23 7.79
N TRP A 308 -7.58 7.78 7.25
CA TRP A 308 -6.67 6.85 7.91
C TRP A 308 -5.31 7.51 8.06
N PRO A 309 -4.93 7.97 9.26
CA PRO A 309 -3.65 8.65 9.47
C PRO A 309 -2.45 7.73 9.24
N LEU A 310 -2.61 6.42 9.44
CA LEU A 310 -1.54 5.44 9.32
C LEU A 310 -1.85 4.40 8.24
N TYR A 311 -0.87 4.19 7.35
CA TYR A 311 -0.78 3.05 6.45
C TYR A 311 0.60 2.42 6.60
N ALA A 312 0.64 1.09 6.56
CA ALA A 312 1.85 0.30 6.63
C ALA A 312 1.69 -0.96 5.79
N GLY A 313 2.81 -1.57 5.41
CA GLY A 313 2.74 -2.90 4.83
C GLY A 313 4.07 -3.62 4.73
N ARG A 314 3.96 -4.91 4.48
CA ARG A 314 5.06 -5.81 4.19
C ARG A 314 4.73 -6.67 2.99
N LEU A 315 5.77 -7.08 2.28
CA LEU A 315 5.68 -8.00 1.16
C LEU A 315 6.65 -9.15 1.42
N LEU A 316 6.12 -10.36 1.53
CA LEU A 316 6.92 -11.59 1.53
C LEU A 316 7.20 -11.99 0.08
N VAL A 317 8.47 -12.23 -0.26
CA VAL A 317 8.88 -12.64 -1.61
C VAL A 317 9.74 -13.90 -1.54
N VAL A 318 9.36 -14.94 -2.27
CA VAL A 318 10.21 -16.10 -2.53
C VAL A 318 11.24 -15.73 -3.60
N GLU A 319 12.53 -15.67 -3.24
CA GLU A 319 13.59 -15.26 -4.17
C GLU A 319 14.10 -16.42 -5.02
N SER A 320 14.23 -17.61 -4.43
CA SER A 320 14.77 -18.78 -5.11
C SER A 320 13.83 -19.26 -6.22
N LYS A 321 14.31 -19.30 -7.47
CA LYS A 321 13.54 -19.82 -8.61
C LYS A 321 13.17 -21.29 -8.47
N ALA A 322 13.88 -22.03 -7.60
CA ALA A 322 13.64 -23.44 -7.33
C ALA A 322 12.45 -23.69 -6.39
N LEU A 323 11.96 -22.65 -5.72
CA LEU A 323 10.91 -22.72 -4.71
C LEU A 323 9.70 -21.87 -5.10
N ALA A 324 8.55 -22.20 -4.54
CA ALA A 324 7.29 -21.47 -4.68
C ALA A 324 6.45 -21.66 -3.41
N LEU A 325 5.46 -20.81 -3.21
CA LEU A 325 4.40 -21.00 -2.22
C LEU A 325 3.46 -22.10 -2.74
N PRO A 326 3.33 -23.24 -2.03
CA PRO A 326 2.50 -24.34 -2.51
C PRO A 326 1.00 -23.95 -2.45
N PRO A 327 0.13 -24.57 -3.26
CA PRO A 327 -1.30 -24.22 -3.28
C PRO A 327 -2.02 -24.29 -1.92
N GLY A 328 -1.57 -25.15 -1.01
CA GLY A 328 -2.11 -25.24 0.35
C GLY A 328 -1.61 -24.18 1.33
N PHE A 329 -0.54 -23.44 1.00
CA PHE A 329 0.07 -22.44 1.88
C PHE A 329 -0.92 -21.38 2.34
N PHE A 330 -1.60 -20.73 1.39
CA PHE A 330 -2.48 -19.62 1.72
C PHE A 330 -3.78 -20.05 2.43
N PRO A 331 -4.41 -21.18 2.05
CA PRO A 331 -5.48 -21.79 2.86
C PRO A 331 -5.08 -22.10 4.30
N HIS A 332 -3.88 -22.63 4.55
CA HIS A 332 -3.40 -22.86 5.92
C HIS A 332 -3.22 -21.56 6.69
N VAL A 333 -2.62 -20.54 6.06
CA VAL A 333 -2.49 -19.20 6.65
C VAL A 333 -3.86 -18.67 7.05
N GLN A 334 -4.87 -18.78 6.18
CA GLN A 334 -6.23 -18.35 6.50
C GLN A 334 -6.82 -19.12 7.70
N THR A 335 -6.63 -20.44 7.76
CA THR A 335 -7.05 -21.25 8.91
C THR A 335 -6.34 -20.84 10.21
N LEU A 336 -5.03 -20.60 10.17
CA LEU A 336 -4.26 -20.16 11.35
C LEU A 336 -4.63 -18.75 11.80
N LEU A 337 -4.91 -17.85 10.86
CA LEU A 337 -5.39 -16.50 11.18
C LEU A 337 -6.75 -16.55 11.88
N HIS A 338 -7.62 -17.52 11.57
CA HIS A 338 -8.89 -17.68 12.26
C HIS A 338 -8.67 -17.96 13.76
N ASN A 339 -7.65 -18.74 14.12
CA ASN A 339 -7.31 -18.99 15.53
C ASN A 339 -6.89 -17.70 16.27
N SER A 340 -6.42 -16.68 15.55
CA SER A 340 -6.00 -15.40 16.13
C SER A 340 -7.10 -14.33 16.11
N PHE A 341 -7.96 -14.32 15.08
CA PHE A 341 -8.88 -13.21 14.79
C PHE A 341 -10.37 -13.61 14.79
N GLY A 342 -10.67 -14.91 14.85
CA GLY A 342 -12.02 -15.47 14.94
C GLY A 342 -12.96 -14.90 13.87
N THR A 343 -14.13 -14.44 14.32
CA THR A 343 -15.23 -13.99 13.44
C THR A 343 -14.94 -12.72 12.64
N THR A 344 -13.85 -12.01 12.94
CA THR A 344 -13.45 -10.81 12.18
C THR A 344 -12.72 -11.18 10.89
N LEU A 345 -12.26 -12.42 10.76
CA LEU A 345 -11.59 -12.90 9.57
C LEU A 345 -12.59 -13.12 8.43
N ARG A 346 -12.29 -12.54 7.28
CA ARG A 346 -12.95 -12.79 6.01
C ARG A 346 -11.92 -13.36 5.04
N VAL A 347 -12.32 -14.36 4.26
CA VAL A 347 -11.41 -15.09 3.37
C VAL A 347 -11.97 -15.12 1.95
N TRP A 348 -11.07 -15.03 0.99
CA TRP A 348 -11.28 -15.22 -0.43
C TRP A 348 -10.28 -16.25 -0.94
N LYS A 349 -10.37 -16.63 -2.21
CA LYS A 349 -9.42 -17.56 -2.82
C LYS A 349 -7.95 -17.14 -2.61
N ASP A 350 -7.65 -15.87 -2.91
CA ASP A 350 -6.29 -15.31 -2.90
C ASP A 350 -6.15 -14.11 -1.95
N ALA A 351 -7.07 -13.94 -1.00
CA ALA A 351 -7.00 -12.85 -0.03
C ALA A 351 -7.58 -13.18 1.35
N PHE A 352 -7.23 -12.39 2.35
CA PHE A 352 -7.94 -12.33 3.61
C PHE A 352 -8.04 -10.89 4.12
N PHE A 353 -9.06 -10.62 4.93
CA PHE A 353 -9.23 -9.38 5.66
C PHE A 353 -9.51 -9.69 7.13
N CYS A 354 -8.92 -8.92 8.04
CA CYS A 354 -9.22 -9.01 9.46
C CYS A 354 -9.11 -7.64 10.13
N GLU A 355 -9.84 -7.47 11.24
CA GLU A 355 -9.86 -6.25 12.02
C GLU A 355 -9.77 -6.59 13.51
N HIS A 356 -8.92 -5.89 14.24
CA HIS A 356 -8.83 -6.01 15.70
C HIS A 356 -8.47 -4.65 16.29
N ASP A 357 -9.16 -4.25 17.35
CA ASP A 357 -8.86 -3.01 18.07
C ASP A 357 -8.84 -1.74 17.18
N GLY A 358 -9.65 -1.73 16.12
CA GLY A 358 -9.73 -0.65 15.15
C GLY A 358 -8.63 -0.66 14.08
N VAL A 359 -7.64 -1.56 14.16
CA VAL A 359 -6.63 -1.76 13.11
C VAL A 359 -7.16 -2.75 12.09
N GLN A 360 -7.06 -2.39 10.81
CA GLN A 360 -7.47 -3.24 9.70
C GLN A 360 -6.25 -3.80 8.97
N CYS A 361 -6.38 -5.04 8.50
CA CYS A 361 -5.35 -5.70 7.71
C CYS A 361 -5.93 -6.50 6.55
N LEU A 362 -5.29 -6.37 5.40
CA LEU A 362 -5.58 -7.12 4.18
C LEU A 362 -4.34 -7.88 3.74
N GLY A 363 -4.46 -9.19 3.55
CA GLY A 363 -3.44 -10.02 2.93
C GLY A 363 -3.82 -10.40 1.51
N LEU A 364 -2.88 -10.34 0.57
CA LEU A 364 -3.11 -10.68 -0.84
C LEU A 364 -2.02 -11.63 -1.35
N LEU A 365 -2.42 -12.81 -1.82
CA LEU A 365 -1.53 -13.73 -2.53
C LEU A 365 -1.35 -13.26 -3.98
N ARG A 366 -0.11 -13.16 -4.45
CA ARG A 366 0.23 -12.76 -5.81
C ARG A 366 0.97 -13.91 -6.50
N GLY A 367 0.22 -14.65 -7.31
CA GLY A 367 0.72 -15.87 -7.94
C GLY A 367 1.17 -16.88 -6.88
N ASP A 368 2.33 -17.49 -7.09
CA ASP A 368 2.90 -18.54 -6.22
C ASP A 368 4.20 -18.10 -5.54
N ARG A 369 4.46 -16.79 -5.43
CA ARG A 369 5.75 -16.30 -4.90
C ARG A 369 5.67 -15.15 -3.92
N GLN A 370 4.54 -14.46 -3.85
CA GLN A 370 4.45 -13.18 -3.18
C GLN A 370 3.19 -13.08 -2.34
N VAL A 371 3.32 -12.51 -1.14
CA VAL A 371 2.18 -12.17 -0.28
C VAL A 371 2.33 -10.74 0.20
N ASP A 372 1.37 -9.89 -0.18
CA ASP A 372 1.23 -8.55 0.37
C ASP A 372 0.50 -8.62 1.71
N VAL A 373 0.92 -7.80 2.68
CA VAL A 373 0.21 -7.54 3.93
C VAL A 373 0.08 -6.03 4.08
N TRP A 374 -1.15 -5.51 3.98
CA TRP A 374 -1.48 -4.10 4.08
C TRP A 374 -2.18 -3.85 5.41
N VAL A 375 -1.77 -2.79 6.12
CA VAL A 375 -2.32 -2.43 7.42
C VAL A 375 -2.65 -0.94 7.42
N ARG A 376 -3.78 -0.58 8.04
CA ARG A 376 -4.13 0.81 8.33
C ARG A 376 -4.76 0.95 9.71
N ALA A 377 -4.56 2.11 10.33
CA ALA A 377 -5.09 2.39 11.65
C ALA A 377 -5.70 3.80 11.72
N PRO A 378 -6.80 3.98 12.48
CA PRO A 378 -7.40 5.28 12.74
C PRO A 378 -6.57 6.06 13.77
N SER A 379 -6.91 7.34 13.95
CA SER A 379 -6.29 8.19 14.97
C SER A 379 -6.45 7.60 16.37
N GLY A 380 -5.34 7.51 17.11
CA GLY A 380 -5.29 6.95 18.47
C GLY A 380 -4.99 5.44 18.53
N ALA A 381 -5.02 4.73 17.41
CA ALA A 381 -4.73 3.28 17.33
C ALA A 381 -3.42 2.96 16.60
N GLU A 382 -2.62 3.95 16.22
CA GLU A 382 -1.40 3.81 15.42
C GLU A 382 -0.38 2.87 16.09
N HIS A 383 -0.23 2.98 17.41
CA HIS A 383 0.66 2.16 18.22
C HIS A 383 0.33 0.65 18.19
N LYS A 384 -0.90 0.29 17.78
CA LYS A 384 -1.35 -1.10 17.66
C LYS A 384 -1.04 -1.72 16.29
N ALA A 385 -0.72 -0.89 15.28
CA ALA A 385 -0.54 -1.34 13.90
C ALA A 385 0.67 -2.28 13.75
N LEU A 386 1.82 -1.96 14.37
CA LEU A 386 3.02 -2.79 14.28
C LEU A 386 2.86 -4.15 14.97
N PRO A 387 2.37 -4.25 16.23
CA PRO A 387 2.05 -5.55 16.85
C PRO A 387 1.07 -6.38 16.02
N PHE A 388 0.02 -5.75 15.49
CA PHE A 388 -0.96 -6.43 14.63
C PHE A 388 -0.30 -7.01 13.38
N MET A 389 0.44 -6.18 12.64
CA MET A 389 1.15 -6.60 11.42
C MET A 389 2.16 -7.72 11.72
N THR A 390 2.88 -7.61 12.82
CA THR A 390 3.85 -8.61 13.26
C THR A 390 3.19 -9.96 13.55
N LYS A 391 1.99 -9.95 14.15
CA LYS A 391 1.22 -11.19 14.39
C LYS A 391 0.84 -11.88 13.07
N VAL A 392 0.33 -11.14 12.09
CA VAL A 392 0.01 -11.69 10.76
C VAL A 392 1.27 -12.23 10.06
N LEU A 393 2.37 -11.49 10.11
CA LEU A 393 3.63 -11.91 9.51
C LEU A 393 4.21 -13.15 10.18
N SER A 394 4.05 -13.30 11.50
CA SER A 394 4.52 -14.51 12.20
C SER A 394 3.84 -15.77 11.68
N VAL A 395 2.53 -15.70 11.38
CA VAL A 395 1.78 -16.83 10.79
C VAL A 395 2.27 -17.14 9.38
N LEU A 396 2.50 -16.11 8.56
CA LEU A 396 3.05 -16.27 7.21
C LEU A 396 4.45 -16.90 7.24
N GLN A 397 5.31 -16.46 8.16
CA GLN A 397 6.67 -16.96 8.33
C GLN A 397 6.69 -18.40 8.82
N GLU A 398 5.83 -18.74 9.78
CA GLU A 398 5.70 -20.10 10.30
C GLU A 398 5.29 -21.08 9.19
N GLU A 399 4.27 -20.74 8.40
CA GLU A 399 3.86 -21.56 7.24
C GLU A 399 4.92 -21.59 6.12
N ALA A 400 5.71 -20.52 5.98
CA ALA A 400 6.79 -20.44 5.00
C ALA A 400 8.08 -21.11 5.48
N THR A 401 8.10 -21.75 6.66
CA THR A 401 9.28 -22.39 7.22
C THR A 401 9.92 -23.39 6.23
N GLY A 402 11.20 -23.20 5.93
CA GLY A 402 11.94 -24.00 4.94
C GLY A 402 11.84 -23.46 3.50
N ILE A 403 11.04 -22.44 3.24
CA ILE A 403 11.01 -21.75 1.94
C ILE A 403 11.91 -20.51 2.07
N ASP A 404 12.95 -20.38 1.24
CA ASP A 404 13.82 -19.21 1.26
C ASP A 404 13.05 -17.97 0.76
N HIS A 405 12.82 -17.01 1.64
CA HIS A 405 12.06 -15.80 1.38
C HIS A 405 12.64 -14.57 2.07
N VAL A 406 12.30 -13.39 1.55
CA VAL A 406 12.65 -12.09 2.14
C VAL A 406 11.39 -11.29 2.43
N HIS A 407 11.51 -10.36 3.40
CA HIS A 407 10.47 -9.37 3.68
C HIS A 407 10.92 -8.00 3.20
N LEU A 408 10.08 -7.41 2.36
CA LEU A 408 10.20 -6.03 1.92
C LEU A 408 9.19 -5.15 2.65
N VAL A 409 9.46 -3.85 2.73
CA VAL A 409 8.58 -2.85 3.33
C VAL A 409 7.84 -2.12 2.24
N LEU A 410 6.51 -2.18 2.24
CA LEU A 410 5.69 -1.53 1.22
C LEU A 410 5.69 0.00 1.41
N SER A 411 5.69 0.72 0.30
CA SER A 411 5.60 2.19 0.26
C SER A 411 4.30 2.68 0.88
N THR A 412 4.41 3.52 1.91
CA THR A 412 3.25 4.08 2.61
C THR A 412 2.48 5.04 1.68
N LYS A 413 3.17 5.75 0.79
CA LYS A 413 2.54 6.60 -0.23
C LYS A 413 1.68 5.80 -1.22
N HIS A 414 2.20 4.69 -1.75
CA HIS A 414 1.40 3.84 -2.64
C HIS A 414 0.22 3.20 -1.93
N LEU A 415 0.38 2.78 -0.66
CA LEU A 415 -0.74 2.27 0.14
C LEU A 415 -1.81 3.34 0.38
N LYS A 416 -1.42 4.59 0.68
CA LYS A 416 -2.35 5.73 0.82
C LYS A 416 -3.11 6.05 -0.46
N ARG A 417 -2.49 5.84 -1.62
CA ARG A 417 -3.11 6.00 -2.95
C ARG A 417 -3.90 4.78 -3.40
N HIS A 418 -3.92 3.70 -2.60
CA HIS A 418 -4.58 2.43 -2.92
C HIS A 418 -4.09 1.82 -4.24
N GLU A 419 -2.79 1.96 -4.50
CA GLU A 419 -2.14 1.34 -5.66
C GLU A 419 -2.27 -0.17 -5.60
N LYS A 420 -2.72 -0.79 -6.71
CA LYS A 420 -2.95 -2.25 -6.76
C LYS A 420 -1.67 -3.05 -6.50
N TYR A 421 -0.51 -2.50 -6.85
CA TYR A 421 0.81 -3.09 -6.67
C TYR A 421 1.76 -2.03 -6.10
N PRO A 422 1.80 -1.88 -4.76
CA PRO A 422 2.66 -0.90 -4.11
C PRO A 422 4.15 -1.20 -4.38
N ALA A 423 4.96 -0.14 -4.49
CA ALA A 423 6.41 -0.29 -4.53
C ALA A 423 6.91 -0.71 -3.14
N ALA A 424 8.12 -1.28 -3.06
CA ALA A 424 8.69 -1.76 -1.82
C ALA A 424 10.17 -1.42 -1.68
N HIS A 425 10.61 -1.39 -0.43
CA HIS A 425 11.96 -1.10 0.03
C HIS A 425 12.53 -2.33 0.71
N LYS A 426 13.82 -2.61 0.54
CA LYS A 426 14.42 -3.67 1.35
C LYS A 426 14.62 -3.18 2.78
N LEU A 427 14.45 -4.06 3.75
CA LEU A 427 14.63 -3.69 5.16
C LEU A 427 16.09 -3.29 5.47
N GLU A 428 17.06 -3.88 4.77
CA GLU A 428 18.49 -3.53 4.86
C GLU A 428 18.74 -2.07 4.47
N ASP A 429 18.01 -1.55 3.47
CA ASP A 429 18.12 -0.16 2.99
C ASP A 429 17.57 0.86 4.01
N LEU A 430 16.83 0.41 5.03
CA LEU A 430 16.23 1.25 6.08
C LEU A 430 17.00 1.19 7.40
N THR A 431 17.84 0.17 7.58
CA THR A 431 18.47 -0.13 8.87
C THR A 431 19.56 0.88 9.19
N GLY A 432 19.51 1.49 10.37
CA GLY A 432 20.50 2.48 10.83
C GLY A 432 20.34 3.88 10.22
N LYS A 433 19.28 4.11 9.44
CA LYS A 433 18.93 5.43 8.90
C LYS A 433 18.13 6.25 9.90
N ASP A 434 18.21 7.57 9.75
CA ASP A 434 17.41 8.49 10.54
C ASP A 434 15.92 8.37 10.15
N PRO A 435 14.96 8.41 11.11
CA PRO A 435 13.54 8.37 10.82
C PRO A 435 13.06 9.45 9.84
N ASP A 436 13.79 10.55 9.67
CA ASP A 436 13.43 11.67 8.79
C ASP A 436 14.05 11.56 7.40
N GLU A 437 14.96 10.61 7.19
CA GLU A 437 15.58 10.35 5.89
C GLU A 437 14.56 9.83 4.87
N LEU A 438 14.70 10.28 3.62
CA LEU A 438 13.93 9.76 2.48
C LEU A 438 14.71 8.62 1.79
N VAL A 439 14.03 7.51 1.54
CA VAL A 439 14.59 6.34 0.84
C VAL A 439 13.74 6.01 -0.38
N THR A 440 14.40 5.74 -1.50
CA THR A 440 13.75 5.40 -2.77
C THR A 440 13.56 3.89 -2.91
N SER A 441 12.37 3.48 -3.36
CA SER A 441 11.98 2.08 -3.50
C SER A 441 12.85 1.32 -4.51
N THR A 442 13.36 0.16 -4.10
CA THR A 442 14.20 -0.71 -4.91
C THR A 442 13.43 -1.85 -5.59
N HIS A 443 12.18 -2.09 -5.19
CA HIS A 443 11.31 -3.11 -5.77
C HIS A 443 10.00 -2.49 -6.28
N HIS A 444 9.86 -2.38 -7.60
CA HIS A 444 8.70 -1.83 -8.29
C HIS A 444 8.55 -2.49 -9.66
N ARG A 445 7.38 -2.34 -10.30
CA ARG A 445 7.18 -2.85 -11.67
C ARG A 445 7.98 -2.01 -12.66
N GLU A 446 8.43 -2.62 -13.76
CA GLU A 446 9.17 -1.90 -14.82
C GLU A 446 8.43 -0.65 -15.36
N SER A 447 7.10 -0.65 -15.31
CA SER A 447 6.26 0.48 -15.73
C SER A 447 6.00 1.53 -14.65
N GLN A 448 6.47 1.33 -13.42
CA GLN A 448 6.23 2.24 -12.29
C GLN A 448 7.47 3.09 -12.02
N THR A 449 7.26 4.37 -11.68
CA THR A 449 8.34 5.22 -11.18
C THR A 449 8.70 4.84 -9.75
N PRO A 450 10.00 4.84 -9.39
CA PRO A 450 10.42 4.65 -8.00
C PRO A 450 9.79 5.70 -7.07
N VAL A 451 9.51 5.30 -5.83
CA VAL A 451 8.87 6.15 -4.83
C VAL A 451 9.83 6.43 -3.70
N SER A 452 9.95 7.69 -3.30
CA SER A 452 10.69 8.07 -2.09
C SER A 452 9.74 8.18 -0.90
N ASP A 453 9.99 7.40 0.14
CA ASP A 453 9.23 7.37 1.40
C ASP A 453 10.15 7.73 2.58
N ARG A 454 9.57 8.26 3.66
CA ARG A 454 10.30 8.57 4.90
C ARG A 454 10.51 7.28 5.71
N VAL A 455 11.72 7.09 6.26
CA VAL A 455 12.08 5.87 7.02
C VAL A 455 11.14 5.65 8.21
N GLY A 456 10.81 6.69 8.97
CA GLY A 456 9.93 6.61 10.13
C GLY A 456 8.54 6.05 9.79
N ASP A 457 7.98 6.47 8.66
CA ASP A 457 6.68 5.98 8.18
C ASP A 457 6.73 4.50 7.80
N LEU A 458 7.79 4.08 7.09
CA LEU A 458 7.99 2.69 6.64
C LEU A 458 8.17 1.73 7.83
N LEU A 459 8.88 2.18 8.87
CA LEU A 459 9.20 1.39 10.05
C LEU A 459 8.17 1.52 11.18
N LEU A 460 7.14 2.36 11.01
CA LEU A 460 6.15 2.68 12.03
C LEU A 460 6.79 3.17 13.34
N GLN A 461 7.86 3.95 13.21
CA GLN A 461 8.56 4.54 14.35
C GLN A 461 7.94 5.90 14.65
N ALA A 462 7.51 6.10 15.90
CA ALA A 462 7.17 7.42 16.37
C ALA A 462 8.44 8.29 16.29
N PRO A 463 8.40 9.44 15.62
CA PRO A 463 9.59 10.26 15.47
C PRO A 463 10.03 10.76 16.86
N THR A 464 11.34 10.74 17.12
CA THR A 464 11.96 11.08 18.43
C THR A 464 11.70 12.53 18.83
N GLN A 465 11.39 13.39 17.87
CA GLN A 465 10.72 14.67 18.03
C GLN A 465 9.54 14.67 17.05
N PRO A 466 8.35 15.21 17.39
CA PRO A 466 7.32 15.39 16.38
C PRO A 466 7.96 16.19 15.22
N PRO A 467 7.82 15.74 13.95
CA PRO A 467 8.31 16.54 12.84
C PRO A 467 7.76 17.95 13.02
N PRO A 468 8.50 19.00 12.65
CA PRO A 468 7.84 20.25 12.38
C PRO A 468 6.84 19.92 11.26
N ILE A 469 5.57 19.76 11.64
CA ILE A 469 4.48 19.44 10.73
C ILE A 469 4.49 20.61 9.78
N MET A 470 4.86 20.35 8.51
CA MET A 470 4.79 21.38 7.50
C MET A 470 3.34 21.88 7.53
N PRO A 471 3.11 23.16 7.86
CA PRO A 471 1.78 23.69 8.16
C PRO A 471 0.87 23.44 6.96
N SER A 472 -0.41 23.10 7.13
CA SER A 472 -1.28 22.97 5.95
C SER A 472 -1.47 24.34 5.29
N TRP A 473 -1.61 24.38 3.96
CA TRP A 473 -1.97 25.63 3.26
C TRP A 473 -3.34 26.14 3.67
N GLN A 474 -4.25 25.19 3.91
CA GLN A 474 -5.66 25.44 4.08
C GLN A 474 -6.06 25.20 5.53
N LEU A 475 -7.08 25.93 5.95
CA LEU A 475 -7.68 25.78 7.25
C LEU A 475 -8.99 24.99 7.09
N ARG A 476 -9.19 23.99 7.96
CA ARG A 476 -10.45 23.24 8.02
C ARG A 476 -11.63 24.22 8.09
N ASP A 477 -12.61 24.02 7.20
CA ASP A 477 -13.81 24.85 7.02
C ASP A 477 -13.59 26.25 6.40
N HIS A 478 -12.37 26.60 5.99
CA HIS A 478 -12.03 27.87 5.32
C HIS A 478 -11.12 27.63 4.11
N GLU A 479 -11.29 26.50 3.44
CA GLU A 479 -10.50 26.14 2.26
C GLU A 479 -10.83 27.06 1.08
N TRP A 480 -9.81 27.43 0.32
CA TRP A 480 -9.96 28.22 -0.89
C TRP A 480 -9.12 27.66 -2.02
N HIS A 481 -9.58 27.86 -3.26
CA HIS A 481 -9.00 27.31 -4.47
C HIS A 481 -8.94 28.39 -5.55
N HIS A 482 -7.91 28.33 -6.40
CA HIS A 482 -7.88 29.14 -7.59
C HIS A 482 -8.41 28.32 -8.77
N PRO A 483 -9.20 28.90 -9.71
CA PRO A 483 -9.78 28.13 -10.82
C PRO A 483 -8.75 27.39 -11.69
N ALA A 484 -7.51 27.89 -11.73
CA ALA A 484 -6.43 27.32 -12.52
C ALA A 484 -5.45 26.42 -11.74
N TRP A 485 -5.43 26.46 -10.40
CA TRP A 485 -4.44 25.73 -9.60
C TRP A 485 -4.89 25.59 -8.13
N ARG A 486 -4.34 24.60 -7.42
CA ARG A 486 -4.65 24.36 -6.01
C ARG A 486 -3.38 24.19 -5.19
N LEU A 487 -3.39 24.76 -3.98
CA LEU A 487 -2.39 24.52 -2.95
C LEU A 487 -3.01 23.59 -1.90
N ASP A 488 -2.59 22.34 -1.90
CA ASP A 488 -3.01 21.29 -0.97
C ASP A 488 -1.83 20.34 -0.68
N ASP A 489 -2.08 19.32 0.15
CA ASP A 489 -1.05 18.35 0.52
C ASP A 489 -0.51 17.58 -0.70
N THR A 490 -1.31 17.39 -1.75
CA THR A 490 -0.87 16.73 -3.00
C THR A 490 0.07 17.63 -3.79
N PHE A 491 -0.15 18.94 -3.77
CA PHE A 491 0.76 19.92 -4.34
C PHE A 491 2.09 19.93 -3.57
N ASP A 492 2.06 19.88 -2.23
CA ASP A 492 3.28 19.83 -1.42
C ASP A 492 4.12 18.59 -1.69
N GLU A 493 3.49 17.42 -1.86
CA GLU A 493 4.16 16.15 -2.14
C GLU A 493 4.94 16.15 -3.47
N GLN A 494 4.61 17.05 -4.41
CA GLN A 494 5.26 17.16 -5.72
C GLN A 494 6.53 18.02 -5.68
N LEU A 495 6.77 18.75 -4.59
CA LEU A 495 7.83 19.73 -4.52
C LEU A 495 8.99 19.23 -3.65
N PRO A 496 10.25 19.45 -4.09
CA PRO A 496 11.43 19.11 -3.30
C PRO A 496 11.66 20.19 -2.22
N TRP A 497 10.86 20.17 -1.16
CA TRP A 497 10.96 21.11 -0.06
C TRP A 497 12.30 21.02 0.67
N SER A 498 12.82 22.19 1.02
CA SER A 498 13.98 22.39 1.88
C SER A 498 13.56 23.21 3.11
N GLY A 499 14.22 23.00 4.25
CA GLY A 499 13.94 23.69 5.51
C GLY A 499 13.32 22.82 6.60
N PRO A 500 12.79 23.43 7.68
CA PRO A 500 12.66 24.88 7.85
C PRO A 500 14.04 25.55 8.00
N SER A 501 14.17 26.77 7.48
CA SER A 501 15.30 27.65 7.78
C SER A 501 15.32 28.00 9.28
N SER A 502 16.36 28.72 9.74
CA SER A 502 16.42 29.27 11.10
C SER A 502 15.23 30.16 11.48
N HIS A 503 14.43 30.57 10.51
CA HIS A 503 13.24 31.40 10.69
C HIS A 503 11.92 30.64 10.48
N GLY A 504 11.94 29.31 10.42
CA GLY A 504 10.71 28.51 10.30
C GLY A 504 10.09 28.51 8.90
N VAL A 505 10.90 28.77 7.87
CA VAL A 505 10.45 28.89 6.47
C VAL A 505 10.94 27.70 5.65
N TYR A 506 10.02 27.01 5.00
CA TYR A 506 10.31 26.01 3.98
C TYR A 506 10.32 26.67 2.60
N SER A 507 11.21 26.21 1.71
CA SER A 507 11.18 26.63 0.30
C SER A 507 11.40 25.48 -0.67
N ALA A 508 10.82 25.58 -1.86
CA ALA A 508 10.99 24.61 -2.93
C ALA A 508 10.97 25.30 -4.30
N PRO A 509 11.84 24.94 -5.25
CA PRO A 509 11.68 25.39 -6.64
C PRO A 509 10.37 24.86 -7.22
N LEU A 510 9.59 25.73 -7.89
CA LEU A 510 8.37 25.34 -8.58
C LEU A 510 8.68 24.89 -10.01
N PRO A 511 8.41 23.62 -10.38
CA PRO A 511 8.69 23.13 -11.72
C PRO A 511 7.83 23.81 -12.80
N PRO A 512 8.38 24.11 -14.00
CA PRO A 512 7.65 24.77 -15.09
C PRO A 512 6.42 24.01 -15.62
N ASN A 513 6.33 22.71 -15.38
CA ASN A 513 5.22 21.87 -15.82
C ASN A 513 4.01 21.89 -14.85
N THR A 514 4.07 22.65 -13.76
CA THR A 514 2.95 22.81 -12.82
C THR A 514 1.96 23.87 -13.30
N ASP A 515 0.69 23.71 -12.95
CA ASP A 515 -0.36 24.66 -13.37
C ASP A 515 -0.20 26.04 -12.74
N LEU A 516 0.27 26.10 -11.48
CA LEU A 516 0.60 27.37 -10.83
C LEU A 516 1.72 28.10 -11.59
N TYR A 517 2.77 27.41 -12.04
CA TYR A 517 3.86 28.06 -12.79
C TYR A 517 3.35 28.66 -14.09
N ARG A 518 2.59 27.88 -14.88
CA ARG A 518 2.00 28.35 -16.15
C ARG A 518 1.05 29.52 -15.93
N TRP A 519 0.28 29.49 -14.84
CA TRP A 519 -0.58 30.60 -14.47
C TRP A 519 0.24 31.85 -14.15
N ILE A 520 1.29 31.76 -13.32
CA ILE A 520 2.18 32.90 -13.01
C ILE A 520 2.81 33.44 -14.29
N GLU A 521 3.30 32.57 -15.17
CA GLU A 521 3.87 32.94 -16.46
C GLU A 521 2.88 33.72 -17.33
N SER A 522 1.60 33.27 -17.37
CA SER A 522 0.55 33.97 -18.10
C SER A 522 0.22 35.37 -17.58
N GLN A 523 0.61 35.71 -16.35
CA GLN A 523 0.42 37.05 -15.77
C GLN A 523 1.53 38.04 -16.17
N MET A 524 2.59 37.58 -16.83
CA MET A 524 3.71 38.45 -17.23
C MET A 524 3.31 39.36 -18.40
N ALA A 525 3.39 40.68 -18.18
CA ALA A 525 3.13 41.68 -19.22
C ALA A 525 4.36 41.93 -20.11
N PRO A 526 4.21 42.65 -21.24
CA PRO A 526 5.34 43.05 -22.07
C PRO A 526 6.47 43.71 -21.27
N GLY A 527 7.68 43.22 -21.46
CA GLY A 527 8.87 43.66 -20.72
C GLY A 527 9.18 42.86 -19.45
N LEU A 528 8.34 41.89 -19.07
CA LEU A 528 8.64 40.89 -18.04
C LEU A 528 8.86 39.52 -18.66
N THR A 529 9.88 38.82 -18.20
CA THR A 529 10.12 37.40 -18.52
C THR A 529 10.28 36.64 -17.22
N LEU A 530 9.42 35.63 -16.99
CA LEU A 530 9.53 34.78 -15.82
C LEU A 530 10.83 33.96 -15.89
N SER A 531 11.66 34.05 -14.85
CA SER A 531 12.94 33.34 -14.77
C SER A 531 12.79 32.05 -13.96
N ARG A 532 12.25 32.17 -12.75
CA ARG A 532 11.95 31.05 -11.85
C ARG A 532 10.92 31.44 -10.80
N VAL A 533 10.28 30.43 -10.21
CA VAL A 533 9.39 30.59 -9.06
C VAL A 533 9.90 29.69 -7.93
N GLU A 534 10.02 30.26 -6.74
CA GLU A 534 10.31 29.52 -5.51
C GLU A 534 9.07 29.54 -4.63
N MET A 535 8.49 28.38 -4.34
CA MET A 535 7.41 28.23 -3.36
C MET A 535 7.96 28.41 -1.96
N ILE A 536 7.17 29.04 -1.09
CA ILE A 536 7.57 29.34 0.28
C ILE A 536 6.45 28.99 1.23
N LYS A 537 6.80 28.38 2.35
CA LYS A 537 5.86 28.00 3.38
C LYS A 537 6.40 28.37 4.76
N SER A 538 5.88 29.45 5.34
CA SER A 538 6.25 29.88 6.69
C SER A 538 5.21 29.39 7.69
N THR A 539 5.64 28.60 8.68
CA THR A 539 4.75 28.12 9.76
C THR A 539 4.11 29.27 10.51
N THR A 540 4.92 30.26 10.90
CA THR A 540 4.46 31.45 11.63
C THR A 540 3.42 32.23 10.83
N MET A 541 3.66 32.45 9.53
CA MET A 541 2.75 33.25 8.71
C MET A 541 1.47 32.51 8.35
N LEU A 542 1.54 31.19 8.11
CA LEU A 542 0.34 30.37 7.88
C LEU A 542 -0.57 30.36 9.10
N ASP A 543 -0.02 30.15 10.30
CA ASP A 543 -0.79 30.18 11.54
C ASP A 543 -1.43 31.55 11.79
N ALA A 544 -0.68 32.63 11.55
CA ALA A 544 -1.18 34.00 11.65
C ALA A 544 -2.31 34.25 10.65
N PHE A 545 -2.14 33.83 9.39
CA PHE A 545 -3.13 33.98 8.33
C PHE A 545 -4.42 33.22 8.60
N HIS A 546 -4.33 31.95 8.98
CA HIS A 546 -5.47 31.13 9.38
C HIS A 546 -6.21 31.71 10.59
N THR A 547 -5.46 32.23 11.56
CA THR A 547 -6.02 32.90 12.74
C THR A 547 -6.81 34.15 12.35
N GLU A 548 -6.29 34.98 11.44
CA GLU A 548 -6.99 36.19 11.01
C GLU A 548 -8.21 35.89 10.13
N MET A 549 -8.15 34.86 9.27
CA MET A 549 -9.32 34.36 8.55
C MET A 549 -10.45 33.96 9.51
N LYS A 550 -10.15 33.15 10.54
CA LYS A 550 -11.13 32.75 11.57
C LYS A 550 -11.71 33.94 12.32
N LYS A 551 -10.87 34.89 12.73
CA LYS A 551 -11.31 36.11 13.42
C LYS A 551 -12.24 36.92 12.53
N SER A 552 -11.90 37.08 11.26
CA SER A 552 -12.68 37.86 10.29
C SER A 552 -14.02 37.19 10.00
N ALA A 553 -14.03 35.86 9.81
CA ALA A 553 -15.24 35.07 9.62
C ALA A 553 -16.15 35.15 10.86
N THR A 554 -15.58 35.00 12.07
CA THR A 554 -16.31 35.09 13.34
C THR A 554 -16.95 36.47 13.54
N ARG A 555 -16.23 37.57 13.27
CA ARG A 555 -16.77 38.95 13.40
C ARG A 555 -17.95 39.19 12.46
N ARG A 556 -17.95 38.54 11.30
CA ARG A 556 -18.96 38.68 10.25
C ARG A 556 -20.06 37.63 10.27
N GLY A 557 -19.86 36.57 11.06
CA GLY A 557 -20.72 35.40 11.14
C GLY A 557 -22.19 35.71 11.36
N ASP A 558 -23.03 34.76 10.94
CA ASP A 558 -24.41 34.66 11.40
C ASP A 558 -24.43 34.59 12.95
N PRO A 559 -25.45 35.15 13.64
CA PRO A 559 -25.54 35.05 15.09
C PRO A 559 -25.52 33.61 15.59
N ASP A 560 -24.99 33.42 16.79
CA ASP A 560 -25.13 32.19 17.55
C ASP A 560 -26.64 31.90 17.78
N PRO A 561 -27.18 30.74 17.35
CA PRO A 561 -28.58 30.39 17.57
C PRO A 561 -28.95 30.24 19.06
N THR A 562 -27.97 30.17 19.96
CA THR A 562 -28.16 30.13 21.42
C THR A 562 -28.08 31.51 22.09
N ASN A 563 -27.74 32.56 21.34
CA ASN A 563 -27.69 33.94 21.82
C ASN A 563 -28.43 34.87 20.82
N PRO A 564 -29.71 35.21 21.06
CA PRO A 564 -30.62 35.80 20.06
C PRO A 564 -30.31 37.26 19.68
N VAL A 565 -29.13 37.77 20.02
CA VAL A 565 -28.65 39.07 19.55
C VAL A 565 -27.64 38.84 18.43
N ALA A 566 -28.12 39.01 17.20
CA ALA A 566 -27.42 39.60 16.05
C ALA A 566 -27.33 38.80 14.75
N ALA A 567 -28.47 38.51 14.12
CA ALA A 567 -28.59 38.85 12.70
C ALA A 567 -28.96 40.34 12.71
N ASP A 568 -28.06 41.14 13.28
CA ASP A 568 -28.31 42.54 13.52
C ASP A 568 -27.92 43.25 12.22
N PRO A 569 -28.86 43.85 11.47
CA PRO A 569 -28.52 44.73 10.36
C PRO A 569 -27.63 45.92 10.80
N THR A 570 -27.39 46.10 12.11
CA THR A 570 -26.40 47.02 12.68
C THR A 570 -25.01 46.42 12.95
N ASN A 571 -24.73 45.13 12.67
CA ASN A 571 -23.39 44.57 12.80
C ASN A 571 -22.39 45.40 11.97
N PRO A 572 -21.46 46.13 12.60
CA PRO A 572 -20.57 47.04 11.89
C PRO A 572 -19.63 46.32 10.91
N PHE A 573 -19.46 45.00 11.03
CA PHE A 573 -18.61 44.17 10.17
C PHE A 573 -19.33 43.61 8.92
N ASN A 574 -20.64 43.84 8.77
CA ASN A 574 -21.41 43.47 7.58
C ASN A 574 -21.98 44.69 6.85
N LYS A 575 -21.32 45.84 7.00
CA LYS A 575 -21.76 47.08 6.36
C LYS A 575 -21.68 46.99 4.83
N ASP A 576 -22.80 47.24 4.17
CA ASP A 576 -22.84 47.41 2.72
C ASP A 576 -22.31 48.81 2.33
N PHE A 577 -21.10 48.85 1.80
CA PHE A 577 -20.48 50.08 1.30
C PHE A 577 -20.89 50.46 -0.13
N GLY A 578 -21.58 49.56 -0.85
CA GLY A 578 -22.17 49.80 -2.17
C GLY A 578 -23.60 50.33 -2.09
N ALA A 579 -24.31 50.09 -0.98
CA ALA A 579 -25.67 50.56 -0.77
C ALA A 579 -25.82 52.08 -1.01
N GLY A 580 -26.57 52.44 -2.05
CA GLY A 580 -26.84 53.83 -2.43
C GLY A 580 -25.67 54.56 -3.13
N ASP A 581 -24.60 53.86 -3.51
CA ASP A 581 -23.45 54.41 -4.24
C ASP A 581 -23.10 53.49 -5.45
N PRO A 582 -23.61 53.83 -6.66
CA PRO A 582 -23.40 53.00 -7.86
C PRO A 582 -21.93 52.78 -8.22
N GLU A 583 -21.06 53.76 -7.95
CA GLU A 583 -19.63 53.65 -8.23
C GLU A 583 -18.98 52.61 -7.33
N LYS A 584 -19.27 52.66 -6.02
CA LYS A 584 -18.76 51.69 -5.05
C LYS A 584 -19.33 50.31 -5.29
N GLN A 585 -20.62 50.21 -5.62
CA GLN A 585 -21.25 48.94 -5.97
C GLN A 585 -20.56 48.27 -7.16
N ALA A 586 -20.34 49.01 -8.25
CA ALA A 586 -19.65 48.49 -9.44
C ALA A 586 -18.22 48.02 -9.15
N MET A 587 -17.48 48.75 -8.30
CA MET A 587 -16.16 48.33 -7.86
C MET A 587 -16.20 47.05 -7.01
N LEU A 588 -17.16 46.92 -6.08
CA LEU A 588 -17.33 45.71 -5.29
C LEU A 588 -17.70 44.51 -6.15
N ASP A 589 -18.56 44.69 -7.14
CA ASP A 589 -18.94 43.61 -8.05
C ASP A 589 -17.76 43.16 -8.90
N ARG A 590 -16.90 44.09 -9.34
CA ARG A 590 -15.62 43.75 -9.97
C ARG A 590 -14.67 43.03 -9.01
N LEU A 591 -14.56 43.44 -7.75
CA LEU A 591 -13.69 42.80 -6.77
C LEU A 591 -14.10 41.34 -6.54
N LYS A 592 -15.42 41.07 -6.45
CA LYS A 592 -15.96 39.72 -6.25
C LYS A 592 -15.58 38.75 -7.36
N THR A 593 -15.35 39.21 -8.59
CA THR A 593 -14.92 38.32 -9.68
C THR A 593 -13.48 37.84 -9.53
N GLN A 594 -12.74 38.34 -8.54
CA GLN A 594 -11.33 38.02 -8.30
C GLN A 594 -11.13 37.15 -7.06
N PHE A 595 -12.19 36.84 -6.31
CA PHE A 595 -12.10 35.97 -5.16
C PHE A 595 -11.73 34.55 -5.59
N ALA A 596 -10.85 33.94 -4.81
CA ALA A 596 -10.63 32.51 -4.85
C ALA A 596 -11.96 31.78 -4.59
N GLU A 597 -12.16 30.67 -5.28
CA GLU A 597 -13.31 29.79 -5.06
C GLU A 597 -13.26 29.23 -3.65
N THR A 598 -14.40 29.16 -2.99
CA THR A 598 -14.53 28.51 -1.69
C THR A 598 -15.61 27.44 -1.78
N PRO A 599 -15.49 26.30 -1.08
CA PRO A 599 -16.60 25.37 -0.94
C PRO A 599 -17.82 26.10 -0.36
N ASP A 600 -19.04 25.61 -0.65
CA ASP A 600 -20.34 26.19 -0.24
C ASP A 600 -20.51 26.42 1.29
N SER A 601 -19.48 26.14 2.09
CA SER A 601 -19.41 26.24 3.55
C SER A 601 -18.58 27.42 4.09
N VAL A 602 -17.72 28.09 3.31
CA VAL A 602 -16.89 29.20 3.83
C VAL A 602 -17.68 30.50 3.84
N LYS A 603 -18.40 30.75 4.93
CA LYS A 603 -19.20 31.96 5.06
C LYS A 603 -18.32 33.16 5.48
N HIS A 604 -18.53 34.31 4.83
CA HIS A 604 -18.15 35.66 5.27
C HIS A 604 -16.69 36.14 5.08
N VAL A 605 -15.73 35.32 4.65
CA VAL A 605 -14.35 35.75 4.31
C VAL A 605 -13.95 35.19 2.95
N ASN A 606 -13.27 36.00 2.15
CA ASN A 606 -12.75 35.61 0.84
C ASN A 606 -11.23 35.76 0.80
N VAL A 607 -10.59 35.12 -0.17
CA VAL A 607 -9.16 35.26 -0.44
C VAL A 607 -8.94 35.89 -1.81
N LEU A 608 -8.07 36.90 -1.88
CA LEU A 608 -7.56 37.46 -3.13
C LEU A 608 -6.13 37.01 -3.36
N ILE A 609 -5.76 36.82 -4.62
CA ILE A 609 -4.38 36.59 -5.02
C ILE A 609 -3.81 37.88 -5.61
N GLY A 610 -2.62 38.28 -5.15
CA GLY A 610 -1.98 39.50 -5.61
C GLY A 610 -0.46 39.47 -5.48
N PHE A 611 0.20 40.26 -6.32
CA PHE A 611 1.63 40.50 -6.28
C PHE A 611 1.97 41.65 -5.34
N HIS A 612 3.05 41.47 -4.58
CA HIS A 612 3.69 42.50 -3.78
C HIS A 612 5.07 42.82 -4.38
N GLY A 613 5.26 44.08 -4.78
CA GLY A 613 6.56 44.55 -5.26
C GLY A 613 7.46 45.00 -4.12
N CYS A 614 8.66 44.40 -4.00
CA CYS A 614 9.56 44.68 -2.88
C CYS A 614 11.05 44.71 -3.31
N ASP A 615 11.94 45.01 -2.37
CA ASP A 615 13.39 44.78 -2.57
C ASP A 615 13.70 43.31 -2.39
N GLU A 616 14.53 42.74 -3.26
CA GLU A 616 14.99 41.36 -3.10
C GLU A 616 15.66 41.17 -1.73
N ALA A 617 16.44 42.17 -1.28
CA ALA A 617 17.16 42.14 -0.02
C ALA A 617 16.27 41.99 1.23
N VAL A 618 14.96 42.23 1.12
CA VAL A 618 14.01 42.08 2.23
C VAL A 618 13.00 40.95 2.02
N THR A 619 13.11 40.20 0.91
CA THR A 619 12.14 39.13 0.59
C THR A 619 12.15 38.03 1.65
N ASP A 620 13.33 37.60 2.09
CA ASP A 620 13.45 36.56 3.13
C ASP A 620 12.83 37.01 4.44
N ASP A 621 13.10 38.25 4.88
CA ASP A 621 12.51 38.84 6.08
C ASP A 621 10.97 38.90 5.99
N ILE A 622 10.45 39.35 4.84
CA ILE A 622 8.99 39.42 4.62
C ILE A 622 8.36 38.03 4.65
N THR A 623 9.02 37.02 4.09
CA THR A 623 8.46 35.66 4.03
C THR A 623 8.53 34.94 5.37
N ALA A 624 9.52 35.27 6.19
CA ALA A 624 9.66 34.76 7.55
C ALA A 624 8.68 35.42 8.54
N ALA A 625 8.60 36.76 8.52
CA ALA A 625 7.96 37.55 9.57
C ALA A 625 6.72 38.34 9.12
N GLY A 626 6.41 38.35 7.83
CA GLY A 626 5.27 39.07 7.26
C GLY A 626 5.64 40.38 6.57
N THR A 627 4.72 40.87 5.73
CA THR A 627 4.86 42.17 5.05
C THR A 627 4.61 43.31 6.02
N ALA A 628 5.68 43.91 6.55
CA ALA A 628 5.51 45.04 7.47
C ALA A 628 4.84 46.25 6.81
N ASN A 629 3.95 46.92 7.55
CA ASN A 629 3.43 48.22 7.14
C ASN A 629 4.52 49.30 7.32
N LEU A 630 5.25 49.59 6.24
CA LEU A 630 6.37 50.55 6.23
C LEU A 630 5.96 52.00 5.94
N SER A 631 4.67 52.33 6.10
CA SER A 631 4.19 53.69 5.88
C SER A 631 4.95 54.70 6.72
N ASN A 632 5.49 55.72 6.06
CA ASN A 632 6.34 56.73 6.66
C ASN A 632 6.04 58.11 6.04
N PRO A 633 6.59 59.23 6.56
CA PRO A 633 6.27 60.56 6.05
C PRO A 633 6.59 60.76 4.54
N ASN A 634 7.54 60.00 3.99
CA ASN A 634 7.95 60.09 2.59
C ASN A 634 7.19 59.10 1.68
N ASP A 635 6.66 58.02 2.25
CA ASP A 635 5.74 57.09 1.60
C ASP A 635 4.56 56.77 2.54
N PRO A 636 3.59 57.70 2.64
CA PRO A 636 2.48 57.57 3.58
C PRO A 636 1.40 56.57 3.09
N GLY A 637 1.49 56.08 1.85
CA GLY A 637 0.45 55.26 1.22
C GLY A 637 -0.69 56.11 0.63
N PHE A 638 -1.07 55.78 -0.60
CA PHE A 638 -2.03 56.52 -1.42
C PHE A 638 -3.47 56.40 -0.92
N PHE A 639 -3.84 55.20 -0.50
CA PHE A 639 -5.20 54.83 -0.10
C PHE A 639 -5.29 54.39 1.36
N GLY A 640 -4.22 54.56 2.13
CA GLY A 640 -4.14 54.16 3.53
C GLY A 640 -2.73 53.77 3.93
N ALA A 641 -2.43 53.89 5.21
CA ALA A 641 -1.26 53.28 5.81
C ALA A 641 -1.49 51.77 5.91
N GLY A 642 -0.90 50.98 5.03
CA GLY A 642 -1.13 49.54 4.93
C GLY A 642 -0.17 48.84 3.97
N ILE A 643 -0.43 47.55 3.75
CA ILE A 643 0.28 46.67 2.84
C ILE A 643 -0.46 46.67 1.50
N TYR A 644 0.27 46.97 0.42
CA TYR A 644 -0.28 47.11 -0.92
C TYR A 644 0.00 45.84 -1.73
N LEU A 645 -1.06 45.33 -2.35
CA LEU A 645 -1.04 44.19 -3.28
C LEU A 645 -1.77 44.59 -4.55
N THR A 646 -1.42 43.97 -5.67
CA THR A 646 -2.08 44.20 -6.97
C THR A 646 -2.21 42.89 -7.74
N PRO A 647 -3.31 42.63 -8.45
CA PRO A 647 -3.39 41.45 -9.31
C PRO A 647 -2.51 41.60 -10.58
N GLN A 648 -2.02 42.80 -10.91
CA GLN A 648 -1.21 43.05 -12.10
C GLN A 648 0.31 42.95 -11.81
N ALA A 649 0.97 41.94 -12.37
CA ALA A 649 2.40 41.67 -12.14
C ALA A 649 3.33 42.81 -12.62
N ASN A 650 3.01 43.47 -13.74
CA ASN A 650 3.79 44.62 -14.22
C ASN A 650 3.80 45.79 -13.25
N TYR A 651 2.66 46.06 -12.60
CA TYR A 651 2.57 47.14 -11.62
C TYR A 651 3.42 46.82 -10.38
N ALA A 652 3.36 45.59 -9.86
CA ALA A 652 4.24 45.14 -8.79
C ALA A 652 5.74 45.14 -9.19
N ALA A 653 6.06 44.77 -10.42
CA ALA A 653 7.42 44.84 -10.95
C ALA A 653 7.93 46.29 -11.05
N GLY A 654 7.05 47.26 -11.35
CA GLY A 654 7.38 48.68 -11.36
C GLY A 654 7.87 49.19 -10.00
N TYR A 655 7.33 48.66 -8.90
CA TYR A 655 7.83 48.93 -7.55
C TYR A 655 9.11 48.15 -7.23
N SER A 656 9.19 46.87 -7.62
CA SER A 656 10.37 46.01 -7.37
C SER A 656 11.62 46.52 -8.08
N THR A 657 11.44 47.11 -9.26
CA THR A 657 12.50 47.76 -10.07
C THR A 657 12.70 49.24 -9.74
N ARG A 658 11.83 49.83 -8.90
CA ARG A 658 11.75 51.28 -8.62
C ARG A 658 11.60 52.16 -9.87
N LEU A 659 11.07 51.64 -10.98
CA LEU A 659 10.72 52.44 -12.14
C LEU A 659 9.62 53.45 -11.83
N LEU A 660 8.60 53.03 -11.06
CA LEU A 660 7.48 53.89 -10.66
C LEU A 660 7.91 55.06 -9.75
N THR A 661 9.01 54.89 -9.01
CA THR A 661 9.55 55.91 -8.10
C THR A 661 10.72 56.68 -8.71
N GLY A 662 11.07 56.42 -9.98
CA GLY A 662 12.10 57.13 -10.73
C GLY A 662 13.55 56.74 -10.43
N ASN A 663 13.78 55.73 -9.58
CA ASN A 663 15.10 55.36 -9.08
C ASN A 663 15.45 53.91 -9.41
N TRP A 664 15.67 53.60 -10.70
CA TRP A 664 15.95 52.25 -11.21
C TRP A 664 16.88 51.46 -10.30
N ARG A 665 16.37 50.35 -9.76
CA ARG A 665 17.13 49.36 -9.02
C ARG A 665 17.77 48.41 -10.02
N ALA A 666 19.06 48.14 -9.87
CA ALA A 666 19.73 47.12 -10.67
C ALA A 666 19.20 45.72 -10.31
N PRO A 667 19.13 44.78 -11.27
CA PRO A 667 18.80 43.39 -10.96
C PRO A 667 19.90 42.72 -10.12
N ASN A 668 19.59 41.54 -9.60
CA ASN A 668 20.51 40.70 -8.84
C ASN A 668 21.62 40.08 -9.74
N ALA A 669 22.47 39.24 -9.16
CA ALA A 669 23.58 38.60 -9.87
C ALA A 669 23.14 37.75 -11.09
N ASP A 670 21.92 37.22 -11.07
CA ASP A 670 21.33 36.42 -12.15
C ASP A 670 20.53 37.27 -13.17
N GLY A 671 20.55 38.59 -13.00
CA GLY A 671 19.80 39.53 -13.84
C GLY A 671 18.30 39.57 -13.51
N GLU A 672 17.90 39.17 -12.31
CA GLU A 672 16.51 39.05 -11.87
C GLU A 672 16.08 40.18 -10.92
N HIS A 673 14.78 40.43 -10.89
CA HIS A 673 14.05 41.15 -9.84
C HIS A 673 13.04 40.21 -9.20
N VAL A 674 12.71 40.42 -7.92
CA VAL A 674 11.80 39.55 -7.18
C VAL A 674 10.51 40.27 -6.82
N MET A 675 9.38 39.61 -7.04
CA MET A 675 8.08 39.95 -6.49
C MET A 675 7.61 38.81 -5.58
N LEU A 676 6.76 39.11 -4.61
CA LEU A 676 6.09 38.08 -3.83
C LEU A 676 4.68 37.86 -4.36
N LEU A 677 4.29 36.61 -4.53
CA LEU A 677 2.91 36.24 -4.76
C LEU A 677 2.27 35.92 -3.41
N CYS A 678 1.17 36.60 -3.12
CA CYS A 678 0.53 36.59 -1.81
C CYS A 678 -0.95 36.22 -1.92
N ALA A 679 -1.44 35.52 -0.90
CA ALA A 679 -2.85 35.37 -0.61
C ALA A 679 -3.26 36.43 0.42
N ALA A 680 -4.37 37.13 0.19
CA ALA A 680 -4.87 38.17 1.06
C ALA A 680 -6.28 37.83 1.58
N SER A 681 -6.43 37.76 2.90
CA SER A 681 -7.72 37.54 3.56
C SER A 681 -8.52 38.83 3.55
N VAL A 682 -9.65 38.80 2.84
CA VAL A 682 -10.59 39.90 2.68
C VAL A 682 -11.91 39.51 3.32
N GLY A 683 -12.17 40.08 4.50
CA GLY A 683 -13.52 40.19 5.00
C GLY A 683 -14.20 41.30 4.21
N LEU A 684 -14.22 42.51 4.77
CA LEU A 684 -15.02 43.61 4.25
C LEU A 684 -14.17 44.68 3.55
N ALA A 685 -14.41 44.87 2.25
CA ALA A 685 -13.70 45.85 1.43
C ALA A 685 -14.44 47.19 1.33
N TYR A 686 -13.71 48.30 1.46
CA TYR A 686 -14.19 49.64 1.16
C TYR A 686 -13.60 50.12 -0.17
N PRO A 687 -14.43 50.35 -1.22
CA PRO A 687 -13.96 50.91 -2.48
C PRO A 687 -13.60 52.39 -2.30
N ILE A 688 -12.42 52.77 -2.79
CA ILE A 688 -11.98 54.16 -2.83
C ILE A 688 -12.48 54.78 -4.12
N THR A 689 -13.31 55.83 -4.02
CA THR A 689 -13.82 56.56 -5.18
C THR A 689 -13.46 58.03 -5.08
N ARG A 690 -13.24 58.67 -6.24
CA ARG A 690 -12.96 60.11 -6.28
C ARG A 690 -14.15 60.92 -5.78
N SER A 691 -15.36 60.56 -6.20
CA SER A 691 -16.61 61.24 -5.86
C SER A 691 -16.82 61.36 -4.34
N LYS A 692 -16.39 60.37 -3.56
CA LYS A 692 -16.55 60.37 -2.10
C LYS A 692 -15.30 60.75 -1.34
N ASP A 693 -14.13 60.27 -1.74
CA ASP A 693 -12.96 60.21 -0.86
C ASP A 693 -11.88 61.26 -1.17
N TYR A 694 -12.01 61.96 -2.30
CA TYR A 694 -11.16 63.08 -2.69
C TYR A 694 -11.79 64.44 -2.37
N ALA A 695 -10.99 65.50 -2.40
CA ALA A 695 -11.47 66.85 -2.17
C ALA A 695 -12.22 67.37 -3.40
N SER A 696 -13.35 68.06 -3.19
CA SER A 696 -14.08 68.78 -4.24
C SER A 696 -13.28 69.92 -4.88
N SER A 697 -12.19 70.37 -4.25
CA SER A 697 -11.30 71.42 -4.73
C SER A 697 -10.27 70.95 -5.78
N GLY A 698 -10.43 69.75 -6.37
CA GLY A 698 -9.58 69.26 -7.46
C GLY A 698 -8.21 68.69 -7.07
N GLY A 699 -7.93 68.53 -5.77
CA GLY A 699 -6.68 67.94 -5.31
C GLY A 699 -6.55 66.46 -5.72
N ASN A 700 -5.39 66.07 -6.27
CA ASN A 700 -5.17 64.70 -6.75
C ASN A 700 -4.68 63.71 -5.66
N LYS A 701 -4.88 64.02 -4.38
CA LYS A 701 -4.55 63.10 -3.27
C LYS A 701 -5.83 62.66 -2.57
N CYS A 702 -5.93 61.40 -2.19
CA CYS A 702 -7.05 60.87 -1.42
C CYS A 702 -7.08 61.51 -0.01
N LYS A 703 -7.69 62.69 0.13
CA LYS A 703 -7.65 63.50 1.36
C LYS A 703 -8.09 62.72 2.60
N LYS A 704 -9.04 61.80 2.44
CA LYS A 704 -9.56 61.00 3.56
C LYS A 704 -8.58 59.95 4.07
N PHE A 705 -7.76 59.33 3.21
CA PHE A 705 -6.99 58.14 3.56
C PHE A 705 -5.49 58.20 3.29
N TRP A 706 -5.00 59.22 2.58
CA TRP A 706 -3.57 59.47 2.38
C TRP A 706 -2.83 59.51 3.72
N GLY A 707 -1.93 58.56 3.98
CA GLY A 707 -1.20 58.49 5.27
C GLY A 707 -2.01 58.10 6.49
N LYS A 708 -3.27 57.67 6.32
CA LYS A 708 -4.21 57.45 7.42
C LYS A 708 -4.62 55.98 7.49
N LYS A 709 -5.14 55.57 8.64
CA LYS A 709 -5.75 54.24 8.79
C LYS A 709 -6.88 54.01 7.78
N LEU A 710 -7.12 52.73 7.50
CA LEU A 710 -8.26 52.28 6.71
C LEU A 710 -9.59 52.72 7.34
N LYS A 711 -10.66 52.69 6.53
CA LYS A 711 -12.01 53.07 6.94
C LYS A 711 -12.49 52.19 8.10
N ASN A 712 -12.92 52.83 9.18
CA ASN A 712 -13.53 52.11 10.31
C ASN A 712 -14.68 51.21 9.81
N GLY A 713 -14.66 49.95 10.24
CA GLY A 713 -15.65 48.93 9.88
C GLY A 713 -15.26 48.05 8.70
N CYS A 714 -14.17 48.35 7.98
CA CYS A 714 -13.62 47.50 6.93
C CYS A 714 -12.22 46.99 7.31
N ASP A 715 -11.75 45.94 6.66
CA ASP A 715 -10.40 45.39 6.83
C ASP A 715 -9.51 45.56 5.58
N THR A 716 -10.13 45.99 4.48
CA THR A 716 -9.49 46.11 3.17
C THR A 716 -9.96 47.39 2.47
N HIS A 717 -9.06 48.14 1.84
CA HIS A 717 -9.43 49.12 0.82
C HIS A 717 -9.18 48.54 -0.56
N TYR A 718 -10.07 48.88 -1.49
CA TYR A 718 -9.95 48.48 -2.88
C TYR A 718 -9.96 49.73 -3.77
N ALA A 719 -8.94 49.89 -4.60
CA ALA A 719 -8.81 51.03 -5.49
C ALA A 719 -8.56 50.58 -6.94
N GLN A 720 -9.16 51.29 -7.88
CA GLN A 720 -8.88 51.18 -9.31
C GLN A 720 -8.07 52.41 -9.71
N VAL A 721 -6.83 52.23 -10.17
CA VAL A 721 -5.86 53.31 -10.36
C VAL A 721 -5.51 53.51 -11.81
N THR A 722 -5.15 54.74 -12.18
CA THR A 722 -4.78 55.08 -13.56
C THR A 722 -3.50 55.89 -13.65
N LYS A 723 -2.73 55.65 -14.71
CA LYS A 723 -1.49 56.36 -15.06
C LYS A 723 -1.76 57.83 -15.30
N ARG A 724 -2.86 58.14 -16.01
CA ARG A 724 -3.33 59.51 -16.27
C ARG A 724 -3.53 60.30 -14.98
N MET A 725 -3.99 59.63 -13.92
CA MET A 725 -4.22 60.25 -12.62
C MET A 725 -3.02 60.12 -11.68
N SER A 726 -1.82 59.84 -12.20
CA SER A 726 -0.60 59.65 -11.40
C SER A 726 -0.76 58.53 -10.36
N TYR A 727 -1.31 57.39 -10.79
CA TYR A 727 -1.59 56.19 -9.98
C TYR A 727 -2.55 56.43 -8.80
N GLN A 728 -3.38 57.47 -8.92
CA GLN A 728 -4.49 57.72 -8.00
C GLN A 728 -5.76 57.02 -8.49
N SER A 729 -6.77 56.96 -7.63
CA SER A 729 -8.09 56.41 -7.97
C SER A 729 -8.62 57.03 -9.25
N THR A 730 -9.18 56.17 -10.12
CA THR A 730 -9.87 56.54 -11.35
C THR A 730 -11.05 57.47 -11.09
N ASP A 731 -11.28 58.39 -12.03
CA ASP A 731 -12.46 59.25 -12.08
C ASP A 731 -13.70 58.53 -12.60
N THR A 732 -13.52 57.41 -13.31
CA THR A 732 -14.60 56.58 -13.83
C THR A 732 -14.35 55.12 -13.44
N PRO A 733 -15.07 54.57 -12.44
CA PRO A 733 -14.98 53.16 -12.10
C PRO A 733 -15.10 52.26 -13.33
N ALA A 734 -14.40 51.13 -13.30
CA ALA A 734 -14.19 50.20 -14.42
C ALA A 734 -13.31 50.73 -15.58
N THR A 735 -12.89 52.00 -15.55
CA THR A 735 -11.85 52.53 -16.47
C THR A 735 -10.54 52.70 -15.70
N PHE A 736 -9.68 51.69 -15.71
CA PHE A 736 -8.44 51.69 -14.93
C PHE A 736 -7.29 50.99 -15.63
N ASP A 737 -6.07 51.35 -15.22
CA ASP A 737 -4.83 50.70 -15.66
C ASP A 737 -4.47 49.55 -14.71
N PHE A 738 -4.61 49.76 -13.39
CA PHE A 738 -4.29 48.78 -12.35
C PHE A 738 -5.33 48.77 -11.22
N GLU A 739 -5.29 47.72 -10.41
CA GLU A 739 -6.10 47.52 -9.21
C GLU A 739 -5.17 47.38 -7.99
N GLU A 740 -5.57 47.93 -6.85
CA GLU A 740 -4.84 47.84 -5.58
C GLU A 740 -5.74 47.33 -4.46
N TYR A 741 -5.20 46.37 -3.71
CA TYR A 741 -5.73 45.91 -2.43
C TYR A 741 -4.83 46.46 -1.33
N VAL A 742 -5.41 47.18 -0.39
CA VAL A 742 -4.68 47.69 0.77
C VAL A 742 -5.25 47.07 2.02
N VAL A 743 -4.42 46.33 2.74
CA VAL A 743 -4.77 45.69 4.02
C VAL A 743 -3.92 46.29 5.13
N SER A 744 -4.40 46.21 6.38
CA SER A 744 -3.74 46.90 7.51
C SER A 744 -2.98 45.98 8.45
N GLN A 745 -3.28 44.69 8.44
CA GLN A 745 -2.65 43.70 9.32
C GLN A 745 -1.76 42.76 8.51
N GLU A 746 -0.55 42.51 9.01
CA GLU A 746 0.41 41.58 8.38
C GLU A 746 -0.17 40.16 8.28
N ALA A 747 -0.93 39.74 9.30
CA ALA A 747 -1.64 38.48 9.32
C ALA A 747 -2.74 38.35 8.25
N GLN A 748 -3.14 39.43 7.56
CA GLN A 748 -4.05 39.31 6.41
C GLN A 748 -3.33 38.86 5.13
N VAL A 749 -1.99 38.84 5.11
CA VAL A 749 -1.20 38.55 3.91
C VAL A 749 -0.33 37.33 4.17
N LEU A 750 -0.47 36.32 3.30
CA LEU A 750 0.38 35.15 3.26
C LEU A 750 1.21 35.17 1.97
N PRO A 751 2.50 35.55 2.02
CA PRO A 751 3.43 35.29 0.93
C PRO A 751 3.60 33.77 0.77
N PHE A 752 3.36 33.25 -0.43
CA PHE A 752 3.49 31.81 -0.70
C PHE A 752 4.42 31.48 -1.87
N ALA A 753 4.88 32.47 -2.64
CA ALA A 753 5.93 32.26 -3.64
C ALA A 753 6.79 33.52 -3.88
N LYS A 754 8.08 33.33 -4.18
CA LYS A 754 8.95 34.34 -4.80
C LYS A 754 8.93 34.15 -6.30
N VAL A 755 8.57 35.21 -7.01
CA VAL A 755 8.48 35.24 -8.47
C VAL A 755 9.66 36.06 -8.99
N CYS A 756 10.66 35.37 -9.54
CA CYS A 756 11.87 36.00 -10.06
C CYS A 756 11.69 36.27 -11.57
N VAL A 757 11.87 37.52 -11.97
CA VAL A 757 11.63 37.99 -13.35
C VAL A 757 12.83 38.75 -13.90
N LYS A 758 13.09 38.58 -15.19
CA LYS A 758 13.99 39.44 -15.96
C LYS A 758 13.18 40.57 -16.59
N VAL A 759 13.75 41.78 -16.58
CA VAL A 759 13.02 42.99 -16.95
C VAL A 759 13.70 43.70 -18.12
N ASP A 760 12.97 43.90 -19.21
CA ASP A 760 13.29 44.92 -20.21
C ASP A 760 12.78 46.27 -19.69
N LYS A 761 13.73 47.12 -19.29
CA LYS A 761 13.45 48.43 -18.72
C LYS A 761 12.58 49.31 -19.61
N THR A 762 12.79 49.30 -20.92
CA THR A 762 12.08 50.20 -21.85
C THR A 762 10.66 49.69 -22.08
N ALA A 763 10.52 48.39 -22.29
CA ALA A 763 9.21 47.77 -22.49
C ALA A 763 8.33 47.87 -21.23
N LEU A 764 8.89 47.59 -20.05
CA LEU A 764 8.15 47.73 -18.78
C LEU A 764 7.77 49.18 -18.51
N ALA A 765 8.68 50.14 -18.75
CA ALA A 765 8.39 51.56 -18.57
C ALA A 765 7.26 52.07 -19.50
N ALA A 766 7.01 51.43 -20.64
CA ALA A 766 5.88 51.75 -21.51
C ALA A 766 4.55 51.17 -21.00
N GLN A 767 4.59 50.15 -20.14
CA GLN A 767 3.41 49.57 -19.50
C GLN A 767 3.00 50.36 -18.25
N LEU A 768 3.99 50.88 -17.51
CA LEU A 768 3.83 51.75 -16.35
C LEU A 768 3.43 53.16 -16.78
#